data_AF-L8JJ82-F1
#
_entry.id   AF-L8JJ82-F1
#
_cell.length_a   1.000
_cell.length_b   1.000
_cell.length_c   1.000
_cell.angle_alpha   90.00
_cell.angle_beta   90.00
_cell.angle_gamma   90.00
#
_symmetry.space_group_name_H-M   'P 1'
#
loop_
_entity.id
_entity.type
_entity.pdbx_description
1 polymer ?
#
loop_
_entity_poly.entity_id
_entity_poly.type
_entity_poly.pdbx_seq_one_letter_code
_entity_poly.pdbx_strand_id
1 'polypeptide(L)'
;MMSVKEDESLLENLMKTHPDQFQDILKNKDKYEVQIIYTQINRDSNNAPSFQSFYYNFDPDRYFYPASTVKMPVAFMALEKLNKMKVPGVDKYAAMLTDSAYSGQTAVLKDSTAATGLPAIAHYIKKLFIVSDNDAYNRLYEFVGQQEVNNKLKAKGYDDSRIIHRLSIFLNEEENRHTNPVRFVAGDSTLHEQLMVRNPDPLPLKGEVLKGKGYISGEELVESPMEFTHKNFIPLDELQLMLRAVVFPGYKDQQHTFDLTEEDYQFLYQYMSQLPSETTWPQYPSEEYYDAYSKFLMYGNDKAAIPKHIRIFNKIGQAYGYMIDNAYIVDNKNKVEFMLSAVIHTNENEIYNDGQYEYEQVAFPFMKNLGQLIYQYELNRKRLFHPDFSRFMVNYDKVLKVSETLHPNLYQNYQHYHVPALDYRRIKRKDIEPFIEKSKSLPGFEVSKLGESVEGREINLVKAGEGATKVLLWSQMHGDESTATRALFEIFNFLASDDALNVFKDKILKETTLYIIPMLNPDGAEVFKRRNALSIDLNRDALRLISPEARILKETRDKYEPEFGFNLHDQSKHYNAYRTGKTASISFLAPAYNYEKEVNEGRGKAMKLIVSMNDVLQEYIPGRIGRYDDAFEPRAFGDNMQKWGTNTILIESGGYPGDPEKKELVKMNFVAILHALSEIAESRYQNMPLNAYYRIPENDRKFYDLLVRNGQVFRNGKYYTMDIGIFNSERTQEGETYHQSSIDDMGDLSTFYGYEELDAGGMKIIPGEIYPPVVEVSAITEERAREWLQAGYTAVKVKQIPDAKISATLPISIVPAAQDILVAPDLGQEANFLISKGDVVRYAVINGRVIELFDE
;
A
#
# COMPACT_ATOMS: atom_id res chain seq x y z
N MET A 1 -40.34 21.88 17.37
CA MET A 1 -41.54 21.18 16.87
C MET A 1 -42.31 22.10 15.93
N MET A 2 -41.87 22.19 14.66
CA MET A 2 -42.78 22.50 13.55
C MET A 2 -43.54 21.21 13.22
N SER A 3 -44.78 21.32 12.73
CA SER A 3 -45.72 20.20 12.71
C SER A 3 -45.36 19.12 11.68
N VAL A 4 -45.23 17.89 12.16
CA VAL A 4 -45.00 16.61 11.43
C VAL A 4 -45.85 16.41 10.16
N LYS A 5 -46.94 17.16 9.98
CA LYS A 5 -47.89 17.01 8.86
C LYS A 5 -47.46 17.60 7.51
N GLU A 6 -46.57 18.60 7.46
CA GLU A 6 -46.09 19.14 6.17
C GLU A 6 -44.94 18.29 5.58
N ASP A 7 -44.23 17.53 6.43
CA ASP A 7 -42.96 16.85 6.13
C ASP A 7 -43.10 15.47 5.45
N GLU A 8 -44.19 14.72 5.70
CA GLU A 8 -44.45 13.43 5.01
C GLU A 8 -44.64 13.60 3.50
N SER A 9 -45.07 14.79 3.08
CA SER A 9 -45.48 15.06 1.70
C SER A 9 -44.33 14.88 0.70
N LEU A 10 -43.08 15.22 1.02
CA LEU A 10 -41.98 15.14 0.06
C LEU A 10 -41.67 13.68 -0.31
N LEU A 11 -41.36 12.85 0.68
CA LEU A 11 -40.96 11.46 0.47
C LEU A 11 -42.09 10.64 -0.16
N GLU A 12 -43.33 10.82 0.32
CA GLU A 12 -44.48 10.15 -0.25
C GLU A 12 -44.73 10.59 -1.70
N ASN A 13 -44.63 11.89 -2.01
CA ASN A 13 -44.81 12.39 -3.37
C ASN A 13 -43.70 11.89 -4.30
N LEU A 14 -42.44 11.85 -3.86
CA LEU A 14 -41.33 11.29 -4.64
C LEU A 14 -41.59 9.81 -4.94
N MET A 15 -41.95 9.00 -3.94
CA MET A 15 -42.25 7.58 -4.14
C MET A 15 -43.45 7.37 -5.09
N LYS A 16 -44.49 8.21 -5.01
CA LYS A 16 -45.66 8.15 -5.92
C LYS A 16 -45.32 8.41 -7.39
N THR A 17 -44.19 9.04 -7.70
CA THR A 17 -43.74 9.22 -9.09
C THR A 17 -43.22 7.93 -9.73
N HIS A 18 -42.95 6.88 -8.93
CA HIS A 18 -42.44 5.58 -9.37
C HIS A 18 -43.35 4.45 -8.81
N PRO A 19 -44.62 4.37 -9.24
CA PRO A 19 -45.59 3.43 -8.67
C PRO A 19 -45.18 1.96 -8.86
N ASP A 20 -44.47 1.65 -9.93
CA ASP A 20 -43.88 0.33 -10.21
C ASP A 20 -42.90 -0.13 -9.11
N GLN A 21 -42.28 0.80 -8.39
CA GLN A 21 -41.30 0.52 -7.34
C GLN A 21 -41.88 0.63 -5.93
N PHE A 22 -42.86 1.51 -5.72
CA PHE A 22 -43.29 1.88 -4.36
C PHE A 22 -44.79 1.72 -4.08
N GLN A 23 -45.66 1.45 -5.05
CA GLN A 23 -47.11 1.41 -4.81
C GLN A 23 -47.50 0.41 -3.72
N ASP A 24 -46.89 -0.78 -3.71
CA ASP A 24 -47.16 -1.80 -2.70
C ASP A 24 -46.60 -1.43 -1.33
N ILE A 25 -45.42 -0.78 -1.28
CA ILE A 25 -44.82 -0.27 -0.04
C ILE A 25 -45.70 0.83 0.56
N LEU A 26 -46.14 1.80 -0.25
CA LEU A 26 -47.00 2.90 0.16
C LEU A 26 -48.32 2.39 0.72
N LYS A 27 -48.94 1.41 0.06
CA LYS A 27 -50.21 0.82 0.48
C LYS A 27 -50.10 0.01 1.77
N ASN A 28 -48.95 -0.64 2.01
CA ASN A 28 -48.74 -1.58 3.12
C ASN A 28 -47.67 -1.09 4.11
N LYS A 29 -47.48 0.23 4.23
CA LYS A 29 -46.39 0.83 5.02
C LYS A 29 -46.36 0.38 6.48
N ASP A 30 -47.53 0.16 7.09
CA ASP A 30 -47.63 -0.25 8.50
C ASP A 30 -47.32 -1.75 8.66
N LYS A 31 -47.77 -2.58 7.71
CA LYS A 31 -47.42 -4.02 7.67
C LYS A 31 -45.91 -4.21 7.57
N TYR A 32 -45.27 -3.44 6.69
CA TYR A 32 -43.84 -3.47 6.49
C TYR A 32 -43.05 -2.65 7.53
N GLU A 33 -43.73 -2.07 8.53
CA GLU A 33 -43.15 -1.19 9.55
C GLU A 33 -42.18 -0.13 8.99
N VAL A 34 -42.46 0.39 7.79
CA VAL A 34 -41.54 1.26 7.06
C VAL A 34 -41.32 2.54 7.85
N GLN A 35 -40.06 2.91 8.03
CA GLN A 35 -39.66 4.21 8.55
C GLN A 35 -38.54 4.77 7.68
N ILE A 36 -38.62 6.05 7.31
CA ILE A 36 -37.60 6.71 6.49
C ILE A 36 -37.27 8.08 7.07
N ILE A 37 -35.98 8.37 7.16
CA ILE A 37 -35.45 9.70 7.47
C ILE A 37 -34.47 10.09 6.37
N TYR A 38 -34.82 11.10 5.59
CA TYR A 38 -33.96 11.69 4.58
C TYR A 38 -33.53 13.08 5.03
N THR A 39 -32.23 13.32 5.09
CA THR A 39 -31.68 14.63 5.48
C THR A 39 -30.91 15.27 4.33
N GLN A 40 -31.45 16.39 3.86
CA GLN A 40 -30.76 17.31 2.97
C GLN A 40 -29.64 18.03 3.70
N ILE A 41 -28.50 18.14 3.03
CA ILE A 41 -27.35 18.90 3.51
C ILE A 41 -27.17 20.11 2.59
N ASN A 42 -27.14 21.29 3.19
CA ASN A 42 -26.92 22.56 2.51
C ASN A 42 -25.63 23.18 3.04
N ARG A 43 -24.79 23.68 2.13
CA ARG A 43 -23.53 24.33 2.46
C ARG A 43 -23.69 25.85 2.38
N ASP A 44 -23.02 26.56 3.27
CA ASP A 44 -22.84 28.01 3.15
C ASP A 44 -21.52 28.36 2.43
N SER A 45 -21.18 29.65 2.38
CA SER A 45 -19.95 30.15 1.74
C SER A 45 -18.66 29.67 2.42
N ASN A 46 -18.71 29.23 3.67
CA ASN A 46 -17.58 28.65 4.42
C ASN A 46 -17.61 27.12 4.39
N ASN A 47 -18.49 26.53 3.58
CA ASN A 47 -18.78 25.10 3.53
C ASN A 47 -19.31 24.50 4.84
N ALA A 48 -19.83 25.32 5.76
CA ALA A 48 -20.47 24.81 6.96
C ALA A 48 -21.83 24.17 6.58
N PRO A 49 -22.15 22.98 7.09
CA PRO A 49 -23.38 22.30 6.75
C PRO A 49 -24.59 22.87 7.49
N SER A 50 -25.77 22.71 6.92
CA SER A 50 -27.07 22.85 7.57
C SER A 50 -27.95 21.70 7.12
N PHE A 51 -28.74 21.18 8.05
CA PHE A 51 -29.46 19.93 7.89
C PHE A 51 -30.96 20.19 7.86
N GLN A 52 -31.65 19.67 6.83
CA GLN A 52 -33.10 19.67 6.74
C GLN A 52 -33.59 18.24 6.57
N SER A 53 -34.30 17.73 7.57
CA SER A 53 -34.76 16.34 7.62
C SER A 53 -36.23 16.22 7.22
N PHE A 54 -36.54 15.16 6.48
CA PHE A 54 -37.88 14.77 6.04
C PHE A 54 -38.15 13.34 6.50
N TYR A 55 -39.37 13.10 6.94
CA TYR A 55 -39.75 11.88 7.62
C TYR A 55 -40.91 11.21 6.88
N TYR A 56 -40.93 9.87 6.84
CA TYR A 56 -42.06 9.12 6.31
C TYR A 56 -42.37 7.94 7.23
N ASN A 57 -43.61 7.92 7.75
CA ASN A 57 -44.10 6.90 8.68
C ASN A 57 -43.19 6.66 9.91
N PHE A 58 -42.42 7.68 10.29
CA PHE A 58 -41.45 7.64 11.37
C PHE A 58 -42.13 7.84 12.72
N ASP A 59 -41.72 7.04 13.71
CA ASP A 59 -42.17 7.13 15.09
C ASP A 59 -41.01 6.74 16.02
N PRO A 60 -40.48 7.67 16.84
CA PRO A 60 -39.31 7.41 17.68
C PRO A 60 -39.57 6.35 18.76
N ASP A 61 -40.83 6.14 19.15
CA ASP A 61 -41.22 5.13 20.15
C ASP A 61 -41.52 3.76 19.50
N ARG A 62 -41.60 3.68 18.17
CA ARG A 62 -41.89 2.43 17.46
C ARG A 62 -40.68 1.52 17.46
N TYR A 63 -40.79 0.44 18.23
CA TYR A 63 -39.76 -0.60 18.27
C TYR A 63 -39.56 -1.28 16.91
N PHE A 64 -38.31 -1.31 16.47
CA PHE A 64 -37.77 -2.26 15.50
C PHE A 64 -36.50 -2.90 16.09
N TYR A 65 -36.18 -4.12 15.67
CA TYR A 65 -34.92 -4.73 16.12
C TYR A 65 -33.74 -4.14 15.33
N PRO A 66 -32.78 -3.44 15.96
CA PRO A 66 -31.73 -2.69 15.26
C PRO A 66 -30.67 -3.59 14.59
N ALA A 67 -30.63 -4.88 14.94
CA ALA A 67 -29.65 -5.84 14.44
C ALA A 67 -28.21 -5.27 14.50
N SER A 68 -27.43 -5.40 13.43
CA SER A 68 -26.03 -4.97 13.36
C SER A 68 -25.78 -3.45 13.38
N THR A 69 -26.81 -2.58 13.43
CA THR A 69 -26.58 -1.13 13.51
C THR A 69 -25.99 -0.72 14.87
N VAL A 70 -26.26 -1.49 15.93
CA VAL A 70 -25.69 -1.29 17.28
C VAL A 70 -24.17 -1.33 17.31
N LYS A 71 -23.55 -1.92 16.30
CA LYS A 71 -22.10 -2.03 16.18
C LYS A 71 -21.42 -0.68 15.99
N MET A 72 -22.09 0.24 15.30
CA MET A 72 -21.56 1.56 14.97
C MET A 72 -21.24 2.40 16.24
N PRO A 73 -22.20 2.66 17.16
CA PRO A 73 -21.89 3.45 18.35
C PRO A 73 -20.88 2.78 19.29
N VAL A 74 -20.87 1.44 19.37
CA VAL A 74 -19.88 0.72 20.19
C VAL A 74 -18.47 0.86 19.62
N ALA A 75 -18.29 0.85 18.30
CA ALA A 75 -17.00 1.13 17.67
C ALA A 75 -16.49 2.55 17.98
N PHE A 76 -17.38 3.54 17.93
CA PHE A 76 -17.03 4.93 18.29
C PHE A 76 -16.63 5.04 19.76
N MET A 77 -17.37 4.39 20.66
CA MET A 77 -17.07 4.40 22.09
C MET A 77 -15.80 3.63 22.46
N ALA A 78 -15.42 2.59 21.70
CA ALA A 78 -14.16 1.89 21.90
C ALA A 78 -12.95 2.80 21.63
N LEU A 79 -12.96 3.56 20.54
CA LEU A 79 -11.94 4.56 20.24
C LEU A 79 -11.94 5.69 21.29
N GLU A 80 -13.12 6.17 21.68
CA GLU A 80 -13.23 7.17 22.74
C GLU A 80 -12.63 6.69 24.07
N LYS A 81 -12.95 5.45 24.48
CA LYS A 81 -12.40 4.85 25.70
C LYS A 81 -10.87 4.77 25.63
N LEU A 82 -10.34 4.32 24.51
CA LEU A 82 -8.90 4.26 24.25
C LEU A 82 -8.23 5.64 24.40
N ASN A 83 -8.80 6.69 23.81
CA ASN A 83 -8.29 8.06 23.91
C ASN A 83 -8.26 8.60 25.35
N LYS A 84 -9.20 8.15 26.18
CA LYS A 84 -9.29 8.53 27.59
C LYS A 84 -8.30 7.78 28.48
N MET A 85 -7.96 6.53 28.15
CA MET A 85 -7.07 5.70 28.95
C MET A 85 -5.65 6.27 29.04
N LYS A 86 -5.13 6.87 27.96
CA LYS A 86 -3.80 7.50 27.88
C LYS A 86 -2.65 6.61 28.43
N VAL A 87 -2.75 5.29 28.24
CA VAL A 87 -1.72 4.34 28.69
C VAL A 87 -0.59 4.30 27.65
N PRO A 88 0.68 4.52 28.03
CA PRO A 88 1.81 4.44 27.10
C PRO A 88 1.87 3.10 26.35
N GLY A 89 2.02 3.16 25.03
CA GLY A 89 2.09 1.98 24.16
C GLY A 89 0.74 1.31 23.86
N VAL A 90 -0.37 1.78 24.44
CA VAL A 90 -1.71 1.27 24.16
C VAL A 90 -2.42 2.21 23.20
N ASP A 91 -2.40 1.85 21.91
CA ASP A 91 -3.18 2.50 20.86
C ASP A 91 -4.15 1.48 20.20
N LYS A 92 -4.83 1.90 19.13
CA LYS A 92 -5.84 1.08 18.44
C LYS A 92 -5.24 -0.14 17.71
N TYR A 93 -3.92 -0.16 17.51
CA TYR A 93 -3.18 -1.23 16.85
C TYR A 93 -2.49 -2.16 17.85
N ALA A 94 -2.38 -1.77 19.12
CA ALA A 94 -1.89 -2.64 20.17
C ALA A 94 -2.72 -3.94 20.26
N ALA A 95 -2.04 -5.06 20.47
CA ALA A 95 -2.69 -6.36 20.54
C ALA A 95 -3.61 -6.42 21.78
N MET A 96 -4.90 -6.66 21.56
CA MET A 96 -5.96 -6.69 22.56
C MET A 96 -6.44 -8.13 22.76
N LEU A 97 -5.88 -8.82 23.74
CA LEU A 97 -6.25 -10.19 24.10
C LEU A 97 -7.51 -10.17 24.96
N THR A 98 -8.48 -11.02 24.65
CA THR A 98 -9.70 -11.20 25.43
C THR A 98 -9.64 -12.53 26.18
N ASP A 99 -9.86 -12.52 27.49
CA ASP A 99 -9.87 -13.73 28.32
C ASP A 99 -11.30 -14.15 28.68
N SER A 100 -11.49 -15.21 29.46
CA SER A 100 -12.79 -15.59 30.01
C SER A 100 -12.73 -15.78 31.52
N ALA A 101 -13.70 -15.19 32.23
CA ALA A 101 -13.79 -15.25 33.70
C ALA A 101 -15.21 -15.52 34.23
N TYR A 102 -16.22 -15.60 33.35
CA TYR A 102 -17.61 -15.87 33.71
C TYR A 102 -18.27 -16.86 32.74
N SER A 103 -19.43 -17.41 33.10
CA SER A 103 -20.18 -18.31 32.22
C SER A 103 -20.54 -17.63 30.90
N GLY A 104 -20.48 -18.41 29.82
CA GLY A 104 -20.78 -17.94 28.46
C GLY A 104 -19.69 -17.09 27.78
N GLN A 105 -18.60 -16.73 28.48
CA GLN A 105 -17.50 -15.97 27.90
C GLN A 105 -16.54 -16.85 27.10
N THR A 106 -16.08 -16.35 25.95
CA THR A 106 -15.03 -16.97 25.12
C THR A 106 -13.76 -16.11 25.11
N ALA A 107 -12.60 -16.76 25.09
CA ALA A 107 -11.31 -16.09 24.98
C ALA A 107 -10.88 -15.93 23.50
N VAL A 108 -10.16 -14.86 23.20
CA VAL A 108 -9.54 -14.60 21.89
C VAL A 108 -8.10 -14.13 22.12
N LEU A 109 -7.15 -15.03 21.85
CA LEU A 109 -5.71 -14.78 22.02
C LEU A 109 -4.97 -14.60 20.69
N LYS A 110 -5.61 -14.96 19.57
CA LYS A 110 -5.09 -14.88 18.21
C LYS A 110 -6.23 -14.53 17.26
N ASP A 111 -5.89 -13.89 16.15
CA ASP A 111 -6.83 -13.62 15.06
C ASP A 111 -6.09 -13.81 13.73
N SER A 112 -6.29 -14.95 13.09
CA SER A 112 -5.62 -15.30 11.82
C SER A 112 -6.03 -14.42 10.65
N THR A 113 -7.11 -13.65 10.79
CA THR A 113 -7.55 -12.71 9.76
C THR A 113 -6.80 -11.37 9.85
N ALA A 114 -6.10 -11.11 10.96
CA ALA A 114 -5.25 -9.95 11.15
C ALA A 114 -3.87 -10.16 10.51
N ALA A 115 -3.29 -9.10 9.93
CA ALA A 115 -1.95 -9.17 9.33
C ALA A 115 -0.85 -9.56 10.33
N THR A 116 -1.02 -9.21 11.61
CA THR A 116 -0.11 -9.55 12.71
C THR A 116 -0.38 -10.93 13.32
N GLY A 117 -1.48 -11.58 12.94
CA GLY A 117 -1.99 -12.79 13.61
C GLY A 117 -2.60 -12.54 15.01
N LEU A 118 -2.69 -11.28 15.45
CA LEU A 118 -3.17 -10.89 16.77
C LEU A 118 -4.41 -9.96 16.68
N PRO A 119 -5.37 -10.11 17.61
CA PRO A 119 -6.53 -9.23 17.68
C PRO A 119 -6.14 -7.79 18.10
N ALA A 120 -6.82 -6.79 17.56
CA ALA A 120 -6.65 -5.39 17.93
C ALA A 120 -7.95 -4.60 17.68
N ILE A 121 -8.16 -3.48 18.39
CA ILE A 121 -9.35 -2.62 18.23
C ILE A 121 -9.52 -2.20 16.78
N ALA A 122 -8.45 -1.73 16.12
CA ALA A 122 -8.48 -1.30 14.73
C ALA A 122 -8.93 -2.44 13.79
N HIS A 123 -8.44 -3.65 14.03
CA HIS A 123 -8.81 -4.81 13.23
C HIS A 123 -10.29 -5.21 13.43
N TYR A 124 -10.79 -5.13 14.66
CA TYR A 124 -12.21 -5.36 14.93
C TYR A 124 -13.10 -4.31 14.26
N ILE A 125 -12.76 -3.02 14.36
CA ILE A 125 -13.54 -1.96 13.72
C ILE A 125 -13.58 -2.14 12.19
N LYS A 126 -12.48 -2.56 11.59
CA LYS A 126 -12.40 -2.89 10.17
C LYS A 126 -13.36 -3.99 9.75
N LYS A 127 -13.30 -5.16 10.40
CA LYS A 127 -14.21 -6.30 10.13
C LYS A 127 -15.68 -5.91 10.35
N LEU A 128 -15.92 -5.09 11.37
CA LEU A 128 -17.23 -4.59 11.75
C LEU A 128 -17.88 -3.70 10.67
N PHE A 129 -17.13 -2.79 10.06
CA PHE A 129 -17.71 -1.89 9.05
C PHE A 129 -17.73 -2.49 7.64
N ILE A 130 -16.74 -3.31 7.26
CA ILE A 130 -16.65 -3.83 5.89
C ILE A 130 -17.61 -5.01 5.66
N VAL A 131 -17.59 -6.02 6.54
CA VAL A 131 -18.39 -7.25 6.37
C VAL A 131 -19.38 -7.51 7.50
N SER A 132 -19.56 -6.52 8.39
CA SER A 132 -20.45 -6.64 9.54
C SER A 132 -20.17 -7.85 10.43
N ASP A 133 -18.91 -8.11 10.76
CA ASP A 133 -18.50 -9.21 11.65
C ASP A 133 -19.12 -9.08 13.06
N ASN A 134 -19.70 -10.17 13.59
CA ASN A 134 -20.36 -10.20 14.90
C ASN A 134 -19.37 -10.37 16.07
N ASP A 135 -18.33 -11.19 15.88
CA ASP A 135 -17.32 -11.41 16.91
C ASP A 135 -16.57 -10.11 17.20
N ALA A 136 -16.17 -9.39 16.15
CA ALA A 136 -15.53 -8.09 16.26
C ALA A 136 -16.34 -7.10 17.10
N TYR A 137 -17.66 -7.04 16.88
CA TYR A 137 -18.55 -6.24 17.72
C TYR A 137 -18.55 -6.72 19.17
N ASN A 138 -18.70 -8.03 19.40
CA ASN A 138 -18.74 -8.59 20.75
C ASN A 138 -17.47 -8.26 21.53
N ARG A 139 -16.30 -8.32 20.89
CA ARG A 139 -15.00 -7.96 21.49
C ARG A 139 -14.91 -6.48 21.83
N LEU A 140 -15.40 -5.59 20.96
CA LEU A 140 -15.46 -4.14 21.27
C LEU A 140 -16.48 -3.83 22.38
N TYR A 141 -17.63 -4.50 22.37
CA TYR A 141 -18.64 -4.41 23.43
C TYR A 141 -18.07 -4.86 24.77
N GLU A 142 -17.27 -5.92 24.78
CA GLU A 142 -16.62 -6.43 25.98
C GLU A 142 -15.57 -5.47 26.54
N PHE A 143 -14.77 -4.88 25.64
CA PHE A 143 -13.80 -3.88 26.00
C PHE A 143 -14.45 -2.63 26.61
N VAL A 144 -15.52 -2.11 26.00
CA VAL A 144 -16.22 -0.91 26.52
C VAL A 144 -17.00 -1.25 27.78
N GLY A 145 -17.77 -2.34 27.80
CA GLY A 145 -18.64 -2.74 28.91
C GLY A 145 -20.07 -2.24 28.74
N GLN A 146 -21.07 -3.09 29.07
CA GLN A 146 -22.49 -2.77 28.91
C GLN A 146 -22.91 -1.47 29.63
N GLN A 147 -22.48 -1.31 30.88
CA GLN A 147 -22.85 -0.13 31.68
C GLN A 147 -22.29 1.15 31.06
N GLU A 148 -21.01 1.14 30.65
CA GLU A 148 -20.35 2.29 30.06
C GLU A 148 -20.98 2.67 28.72
N VAL A 149 -21.30 1.70 27.86
CA VAL A 149 -22.01 1.91 26.59
C VAL A 149 -23.30 2.69 26.81
N ASN A 150 -24.18 2.22 27.70
CA ASN A 150 -25.50 2.82 27.88
C ASN A 150 -25.44 4.16 28.64
N ASN A 151 -24.57 4.27 29.65
CA ASN A 151 -24.39 5.53 30.37
C ASN A 151 -23.85 6.64 29.45
N LYS A 152 -22.92 6.30 28.54
CA LYS A 152 -22.39 7.28 27.58
C LYS A 152 -23.41 7.68 26.53
N LEU A 153 -24.22 6.75 26.03
CA LEU A 153 -25.31 7.06 25.09
C LEU A 153 -26.27 8.08 25.73
N LYS A 154 -26.74 7.79 26.94
CA LYS A 154 -27.59 8.71 27.70
C LYS A 154 -26.92 10.06 27.98
N ALA A 155 -25.66 10.06 28.43
CA ALA A 155 -24.92 11.30 28.69
C ALA A 155 -24.73 12.17 27.43
N LYS A 156 -24.78 11.56 26.25
CA LYS A 156 -24.69 12.23 24.95
C LYS A 156 -26.07 12.61 24.37
N GLY A 157 -27.15 12.48 25.14
CA GLY A 157 -28.51 12.82 24.70
C GLY A 157 -29.14 11.79 23.76
N TYR A 158 -28.66 10.55 23.76
CA TYR A 158 -29.32 9.40 23.13
C TYR A 158 -30.12 8.65 24.22
N ASP A 159 -31.21 9.26 24.67
CA ASP A 159 -31.96 8.85 25.86
C ASP A 159 -32.81 7.58 25.63
N ASP A 160 -33.11 7.27 24.36
CA ASP A 160 -34.00 6.17 23.99
C ASP A 160 -33.26 4.91 23.53
N SER A 161 -31.95 5.04 23.25
CA SER A 161 -31.05 3.95 22.93
C SER A 161 -30.79 3.00 24.10
N ARG A 162 -30.79 1.70 23.82
CA ARG A 162 -30.28 0.66 24.72
C ARG A 162 -29.54 -0.45 23.97
N ILE A 163 -28.35 -0.79 24.46
CA ILE A 163 -27.53 -1.91 23.97
C ILE A 163 -27.33 -2.88 25.13
N ILE A 164 -28.19 -3.90 25.16
CA ILE A 164 -28.31 -4.89 26.24
C ILE A 164 -27.45 -6.12 25.95
N HIS A 165 -27.33 -6.58 24.71
CA HIS A 165 -26.73 -7.89 24.43
C HIS A 165 -25.75 -7.92 23.26
N ARG A 166 -24.87 -8.93 23.31
CA ARG A 166 -23.94 -9.33 22.25
C ARG A 166 -24.69 -9.98 21.07
N LEU A 167 -24.06 -10.08 19.91
CA LEU A 167 -24.68 -10.59 18.67
C LEU A 167 -24.21 -12.01 18.33
N SER A 168 -25.12 -12.82 17.78
CA SER A 168 -24.87 -14.21 17.33
C SER A 168 -24.31 -15.17 18.39
N ILE A 169 -24.58 -14.90 19.66
CA ILE A 169 -24.31 -15.81 20.78
C ILE A 169 -25.52 -15.82 21.71
N PHE A 170 -25.85 -16.99 22.25
CA PHE A 170 -26.98 -17.16 23.16
C PHE A 170 -26.50 -16.99 24.60
N LEU A 171 -26.81 -15.83 25.19
CA LEU A 171 -26.48 -15.50 26.58
C LEU A 171 -27.75 -14.99 27.27
N ASN A 172 -27.93 -15.37 28.53
CA ASN A 172 -29.00 -14.79 29.34
C ASN A 172 -28.68 -13.33 29.74
N GLU A 173 -29.62 -12.65 30.41
CA GLU A 173 -29.44 -11.25 30.81
C GLU A 173 -28.23 -11.04 31.74
N GLU A 174 -28.04 -11.93 32.72
CA GLU A 174 -26.92 -11.83 33.67
C GLU A 174 -25.57 -12.07 32.98
N GLU A 175 -25.51 -13.00 32.02
CA GLU A 175 -24.30 -13.26 31.24
C GLU A 175 -23.94 -12.09 30.30
N ASN A 176 -24.93 -11.40 29.74
CA ASN A 176 -24.68 -10.19 28.94
C ASN A 176 -24.16 -9.02 29.78
N ARG A 177 -24.53 -8.96 31.07
CA ARG A 177 -24.04 -7.94 32.00
C ARG A 177 -22.58 -8.12 32.40
N HIS A 178 -21.98 -9.30 32.20
CA HIS A 178 -20.58 -9.59 32.47
C HIS A 178 -19.73 -9.53 31.20
N THR A 179 -18.85 -8.53 31.11
CA THR A 179 -17.88 -8.41 30.02
C THR A 179 -16.51 -8.95 30.39
N ASN A 180 -15.83 -9.51 29.39
CA ASN A 180 -14.60 -10.27 29.53
C ASN A 180 -13.45 -9.44 30.11
N PRO A 181 -12.48 -10.06 30.80
CA PRO A 181 -11.18 -9.45 31.00
C PRO A 181 -10.48 -9.17 29.67
N VAL A 182 -9.77 -8.06 29.57
CA VAL A 182 -9.04 -7.61 28.37
C VAL A 182 -7.61 -7.21 28.75
N ARG A 183 -6.62 -7.65 27.98
CA ARG A 183 -5.21 -7.28 28.15
C ARG A 183 -4.65 -6.69 26.86
N PHE A 184 -3.96 -5.55 26.98
CA PHE A 184 -3.13 -5.02 25.91
C PHE A 184 -1.69 -5.49 26.10
N VAL A 185 -1.07 -6.00 25.04
CA VAL A 185 0.26 -6.61 25.11
C VAL A 185 1.20 -6.12 24.01
N ALA A 186 2.51 -6.17 24.30
CA ALA A 186 3.60 -5.99 23.34
C ALA A 186 4.63 -7.11 23.53
N GLY A 187 4.65 -8.07 22.59
CA GLY A 187 5.36 -9.34 22.78
C GLY A 187 4.79 -10.07 24.00
N ASP A 188 5.67 -10.49 24.92
CA ASP A 188 5.28 -11.16 26.16
C ASP A 188 4.91 -10.19 27.31
N SER A 189 5.03 -8.87 27.09
CA SER A 189 4.76 -7.86 28.12
C SER A 189 3.30 -7.40 28.11
N THR A 190 2.66 -7.37 29.28
CA THR A 190 1.34 -6.74 29.45
C THR A 190 1.51 -5.24 29.67
N LEU A 191 0.93 -4.44 28.77
CA LEU A 191 0.94 -2.98 28.81
C LEU A 191 -0.19 -2.44 29.69
N HIS A 192 -1.37 -3.07 29.60
CA HIS A 192 -2.56 -2.71 30.35
C HIS A 192 -3.46 -3.92 30.54
N GLU A 193 -4.18 -3.95 31.66
CA GLU A 193 -5.14 -4.99 31.98
C GLU A 193 -6.43 -4.36 32.52
N GLN A 194 -7.55 -4.77 31.93
CA GLN A 194 -8.90 -4.55 32.42
C GLN A 194 -9.44 -5.90 32.91
N LEU A 195 -9.76 -6.00 34.19
CA LEU A 195 -10.43 -7.18 34.74
C LEU A 195 -11.88 -7.27 34.22
N MET A 196 -12.51 -8.43 34.41
CA MET A 196 -13.93 -8.62 34.09
C MET A 196 -14.79 -7.49 34.70
N VAL A 197 -15.69 -6.91 33.90
CA VAL A 197 -16.59 -5.85 34.35
C VAL A 197 -18.02 -6.39 34.39
N ARG A 198 -18.75 -6.11 35.47
CA ARG A 198 -20.17 -6.42 35.60
C ARG A 198 -20.97 -5.12 35.67
N ASN A 199 -22.00 -4.97 34.85
CA ASN A 199 -23.01 -3.94 35.07
C ASN A 199 -23.90 -4.37 36.25
N PRO A 200 -23.90 -3.69 37.42
CA PRO A 200 -24.70 -4.08 38.59
C PRO A 200 -26.19 -3.72 38.49
N ASP A 201 -26.58 -2.90 37.51
CA ASP A 201 -27.94 -2.40 37.36
C ASP A 201 -28.54 -2.88 36.02
N PRO A 202 -29.66 -3.63 36.03
CA PRO A 202 -30.42 -3.91 34.82
C PRO A 202 -30.85 -2.60 34.13
N LEU A 203 -30.81 -2.58 32.80
CA LEU A 203 -31.21 -1.39 32.04
C LEU A 203 -32.73 -1.20 32.11
N PRO A 204 -33.22 0.04 32.25
CA PRO A 204 -34.66 0.30 32.28
C PRO A 204 -35.29 -0.03 30.92
N LEU A 205 -36.31 -0.90 30.93
CA LEU A 205 -37.05 -1.29 29.73
C LEU A 205 -38.34 -0.47 29.61
N LYS A 206 -38.62 0.04 28.41
CA LYS A 206 -39.84 0.78 28.10
C LYS A 206 -40.90 -0.17 27.54
N GLY A 207 -41.82 -0.59 28.41
CA GLY A 207 -42.96 -1.43 28.01
C GLY A 207 -42.58 -2.83 27.55
N GLU A 208 -43.60 -3.67 27.35
CA GLU A 208 -43.45 -5.00 26.78
C GLU A 208 -43.47 -4.91 25.24
N VAL A 209 -42.56 -5.63 24.58
CA VAL A 209 -42.50 -5.70 23.11
C VAL A 209 -42.66 -7.15 22.69
N LEU A 210 -43.84 -7.47 22.16
CA LEU A 210 -44.17 -8.78 21.60
C LEU A 210 -44.29 -8.67 20.08
N LYS A 211 -43.75 -9.64 19.36
CA LYS A 211 -43.73 -9.64 17.89
C LYS A 211 -44.22 -10.97 17.30
N GLY A 212 -45.02 -10.85 16.24
CA GLY A 212 -45.54 -11.98 15.46
C GLY A 212 -46.52 -12.86 16.24
N LYS A 213 -46.84 -14.02 15.67
CA LYS A 213 -47.76 -15.00 16.27
C LYS A 213 -47.08 -16.27 16.74
N GLY A 214 -45.81 -16.49 16.35
CA GLY A 214 -45.03 -17.65 16.73
C GLY A 214 -43.54 -17.47 16.50
N TYR A 215 -42.74 -18.40 17.01
CA TYR A 215 -41.30 -18.46 16.73
C TYR A 215 -40.73 -19.87 16.90
N ILE A 216 -39.61 -20.14 16.22
CA ILE A 216 -38.86 -21.38 16.38
C ILE A 216 -37.92 -21.26 17.59
N SER A 217 -38.00 -22.25 18.48
CA SER A 217 -37.09 -22.45 19.61
C SER A 217 -36.52 -23.87 19.56
N GLY A 218 -35.22 -23.99 19.31
CA GLY A 218 -34.63 -25.29 18.98
C GLY A 218 -35.22 -25.83 17.68
N GLU A 219 -35.94 -26.95 17.76
CA GLU A 219 -36.64 -27.57 16.63
C GLU A 219 -38.17 -27.41 16.71
N GLU A 220 -38.68 -26.73 17.74
CA GLU A 220 -40.12 -26.62 18.00
C GLU A 220 -40.67 -25.24 17.61
N LEU A 221 -41.89 -25.24 17.06
CA LEU A 221 -42.69 -24.03 16.86
C LEU A 221 -43.42 -23.70 18.16
N VAL A 222 -43.13 -22.53 18.72
CA VAL A 222 -43.87 -21.94 19.84
C VAL A 222 -44.97 -21.06 19.26
N GLU A 223 -46.23 -21.42 19.48
CA GLU A 223 -47.43 -20.71 19.00
C GLU A 223 -47.81 -19.53 19.92
N SER A 224 -46.87 -18.64 20.18
CA SER A 224 -47.10 -17.37 20.86
C SER A 224 -46.18 -16.28 20.33
N PRO A 225 -46.52 -14.99 20.47
CA PRO A 225 -45.62 -13.90 20.10
C PRO A 225 -44.23 -14.05 20.74
N MET A 226 -43.18 -13.73 19.98
CA MET A 226 -41.81 -13.74 20.49
C MET A 226 -41.55 -12.46 21.30
N GLU A 227 -40.86 -12.60 22.43
CA GLU A 227 -40.50 -11.46 23.28
C GLU A 227 -39.24 -10.75 22.77
N PHE A 228 -39.37 -9.46 22.47
CA PHE A 228 -38.30 -8.56 22.05
C PHE A 228 -37.96 -7.51 23.13
N THR A 229 -38.68 -7.49 24.26
CA THR A 229 -38.49 -6.53 25.37
C THR A 229 -37.04 -6.41 25.82
N HIS A 230 -36.35 -7.55 25.96
CA HIS A 230 -34.96 -7.64 26.44
C HIS A 230 -33.90 -7.54 25.33
N LYS A 231 -34.28 -7.17 24.11
CA LYS A 231 -33.37 -6.99 22.98
C LYS A 231 -32.89 -5.54 22.84
N ASN A 232 -31.77 -5.38 22.14
CA ASN A 232 -31.22 -4.07 21.77
C ASN A 232 -32.28 -3.19 21.08
N PHE A 233 -32.19 -1.87 21.24
CA PHE A 233 -33.03 -0.89 20.57
C PHE A 233 -32.26 0.42 20.38
N ILE A 234 -32.31 0.98 19.18
CA ILE A 234 -31.81 2.32 18.88
C ILE A 234 -32.82 2.93 17.90
N PRO A 235 -33.51 4.03 18.25
CA PRO A 235 -34.38 4.74 17.32
C PRO A 235 -33.68 5.16 16.03
N LEU A 236 -34.43 5.26 14.93
CA LEU A 236 -33.85 5.53 13.61
C LEU A 236 -33.24 6.94 13.51
N ASP A 237 -33.83 7.91 14.19
CA ASP A 237 -33.30 9.27 14.29
C ASP A 237 -32.03 9.32 15.14
N GLU A 238 -31.99 8.65 16.30
CA GLU A 238 -30.77 8.54 17.10
C GLU A 238 -29.63 7.85 16.32
N LEU A 239 -29.91 6.80 15.53
CA LEU A 239 -28.93 6.22 14.61
C LEU A 239 -28.37 7.26 13.61
N GLN A 240 -29.24 8.05 12.98
CA GLN A 240 -28.81 9.07 12.02
C GLN A 240 -28.02 10.20 12.72
N LEU A 241 -28.43 10.57 13.94
CA LEU A 241 -27.71 11.55 14.76
C LEU A 241 -26.30 11.07 15.15
N MET A 242 -26.15 9.81 15.54
CA MET A 242 -24.84 9.21 15.84
C MET A 242 -23.92 9.21 14.61
N LEU A 243 -24.45 8.84 13.44
CA LEU A 243 -23.69 8.91 12.19
C LEU A 243 -23.28 10.34 11.85
N ARG A 244 -24.22 11.30 12.00
CA ARG A 244 -23.96 12.72 11.74
C ARG A 244 -22.89 13.27 12.65
N ALA A 245 -22.88 12.89 13.93
CA ALA A 245 -21.88 13.33 14.91
C ALA A 245 -20.46 12.91 14.52
N VAL A 246 -20.29 11.76 13.85
CA VAL A 246 -18.99 11.29 13.37
C VAL A 246 -18.62 11.89 12.02
N VAL A 247 -19.57 12.01 11.07
CA VAL A 247 -19.31 12.55 9.73
C VAL A 247 -19.08 14.07 9.76
N PHE A 248 -19.72 14.78 10.70
CA PHE A 248 -19.67 16.24 10.84
C PHE A 248 -19.22 16.66 12.24
N PRO A 249 -17.99 16.32 12.65
CA PRO A 249 -17.53 16.62 13.99
C PRO A 249 -17.39 18.13 14.20
N GLY A 250 -17.81 18.60 15.38
CA GLY A 250 -17.73 20.02 15.77
C GLY A 250 -18.89 20.90 15.28
N TYR A 251 -19.91 20.35 14.61
CA TYR A 251 -21.09 21.11 14.23
C TYR A 251 -22.06 21.33 15.39
N LYS A 252 -22.19 22.60 15.85
CA LYS A 252 -23.24 23.27 16.67
C LYS A 252 -23.93 22.55 17.85
N ASP A 253 -23.63 21.29 18.11
CA ASP A 253 -24.27 20.47 19.14
C ASP A 253 -23.23 19.58 19.81
N GLN A 254 -22.58 20.14 20.83
CA GLN A 254 -21.52 19.45 21.58
C GLN A 254 -22.07 18.28 22.40
N GLN A 255 -23.38 18.18 22.62
CA GLN A 255 -23.97 17.13 23.45
C GLN A 255 -23.82 15.75 22.82
N HIS A 256 -23.94 15.65 21.49
CA HIS A 256 -23.98 14.38 20.75
C HIS A 256 -22.60 13.87 20.28
N THR A 257 -21.50 14.54 20.63
CA THR A 257 -20.18 14.22 20.05
C THR A 257 -19.49 13.02 20.71
N PHE A 258 -18.64 12.33 19.96
CA PHE A 258 -17.70 11.33 20.47
C PHE A 258 -16.31 11.96 20.61
N ASP A 259 -15.61 11.68 21.71
CA ASP A 259 -14.27 12.22 21.98
C ASP A 259 -13.21 11.42 21.19
N LEU A 260 -13.14 11.76 19.90
CA LEU A 260 -12.32 11.14 18.86
C LEU A 260 -11.25 12.12 18.36
N THR A 261 -10.07 11.60 18.06
CA THR A 261 -8.99 12.38 17.43
C THR A 261 -9.25 12.55 15.92
N GLU A 262 -8.56 13.48 15.27
CA GLU A 262 -8.62 13.61 13.79
C GLU A 262 -8.19 12.32 13.08
N GLU A 263 -7.23 11.58 13.65
CA GLU A 263 -6.82 10.28 13.12
C GLU A 263 -7.92 9.23 13.25
N ASP A 264 -8.71 9.26 14.33
CA ASP A 264 -9.86 8.37 14.49
C ASP A 264 -10.96 8.68 13.49
N TYR A 265 -11.24 9.97 13.23
CA TYR A 265 -12.20 10.36 12.19
C TYR A 265 -11.76 9.85 10.81
N GLN A 266 -10.51 10.07 10.42
CA GLN A 266 -9.99 9.56 9.14
C GLN A 266 -10.06 8.03 9.07
N PHE A 267 -9.71 7.35 10.16
CA PHE A 267 -9.81 5.89 10.26
C PHE A 267 -11.25 5.38 10.10
N LEU A 268 -12.22 6.03 10.75
CA LEU A 268 -13.64 5.69 10.62
C LEU A 268 -14.17 5.99 9.22
N TYR A 269 -13.83 7.15 8.64
CA TYR A 269 -14.22 7.50 7.27
C TYR A 269 -13.74 6.45 6.28
N GLN A 270 -12.49 6.00 6.40
CA GLN A 270 -11.95 4.90 5.60
C GLN A 270 -12.84 3.67 5.73
N TYR A 271 -12.93 3.07 6.92
CA TYR A 271 -13.54 1.76 7.04
C TYR A 271 -15.07 1.75 6.93
N MET A 272 -15.75 2.87 7.17
CA MET A 272 -17.18 3.01 6.90
C MET A 272 -17.50 3.06 5.40
N SER A 273 -16.57 3.54 4.57
CA SER A 273 -16.76 3.70 3.11
C SER A 273 -15.95 2.75 2.23
N GLN A 274 -14.99 2.02 2.81
CA GLN A 274 -14.15 1.06 2.12
C GLN A 274 -14.96 -0.17 1.68
N LEU A 275 -14.71 -0.60 0.45
CA LEU A 275 -15.35 -1.78 -0.14
C LEU A 275 -14.54 -3.06 0.17
N PRO A 276 -15.16 -4.25 0.19
CA PRO A 276 -14.43 -5.51 0.34
C PRO A 276 -13.25 -5.68 -0.63
N SER A 277 -13.42 -5.32 -1.90
CA SER A 277 -12.35 -5.41 -2.91
C SER A 277 -11.17 -4.46 -2.66
N GLU A 278 -11.41 -3.37 -1.91
CA GLU A 278 -10.43 -2.36 -1.52
C GLU A 278 -9.60 -2.76 -0.30
N THR A 279 -9.81 -3.97 0.23
CA THR A 279 -9.25 -4.39 1.52
C THR A 279 -8.10 -5.37 1.37
N THR A 280 -6.97 -5.09 2.05
CA THR A 280 -5.79 -5.97 2.04
C THR A 280 -5.84 -7.05 3.10
N TRP A 281 -6.30 -6.73 4.33
CA TRP A 281 -6.39 -7.66 5.46
C TRP A 281 -7.57 -7.34 6.39
N PRO A 282 -8.53 -8.24 6.65
CA PRO A 282 -8.64 -9.57 6.08
C PRO A 282 -8.79 -9.52 4.57
N GLN A 283 -8.37 -10.58 3.89
CA GLN A 283 -8.70 -10.76 2.49
C GLN A 283 -10.13 -11.26 2.39
N TYR A 284 -10.97 -10.55 1.64
CA TYR A 284 -12.34 -10.94 1.38
C TYR A 284 -12.45 -11.48 -0.04
N PRO A 285 -12.77 -12.78 -0.24
CA PRO A 285 -13.00 -13.35 -1.55
C PRO A 285 -14.19 -12.66 -2.23
N SER A 286 -14.02 -12.20 -3.48
CA SER A 286 -15.05 -11.43 -4.19
C SER A 286 -16.30 -12.24 -4.54
N GLU A 287 -16.21 -13.57 -4.49
CA GLU A 287 -17.34 -14.48 -4.72
C GLU A 287 -18.37 -14.41 -3.58
N GLU A 288 -17.89 -14.17 -2.36
CA GLU A 288 -18.67 -14.07 -1.13
C GLU A 288 -18.93 -12.62 -0.72
N TYR A 289 -17.90 -11.76 -0.86
CA TYR A 289 -17.93 -10.36 -0.45
C TYR A 289 -17.62 -9.45 -1.65
N TYR A 290 -18.66 -9.07 -2.38
CA TYR A 290 -18.60 -8.10 -3.47
C TYR A 290 -18.78 -6.66 -2.98
N ASP A 291 -18.55 -5.66 -3.82
CA ASP A 291 -18.45 -4.26 -3.38
C ASP A 291 -19.70 -3.69 -2.72
N ALA A 292 -20.89 -4.05 -3.20
CA ALA A 292 -22.13 -3.62 -2.56
C ALA A 292 -22.54 -4.48 -1.36
N TYR A 293 -21.69 -5.42 -0.92
CA TYR A 293 -21.93 -6.17 0.31
C TYR A 293 -22.10 -5.17 1.47
N SER A 294 -23.21 -5.26 2.19
CA SER A 294 -23.59 -4.29 3.25
C SER A 294 -23.83 -2.84 2.77
N LYS A 295 -24.13 -2.63 1.47
CA LYS A 295 -24.58 -1.34 0.91
C LYS A 295 -26.02 -1.49 0.38
N PHE A 296 -27.02 -1.32 1.25
CA PHE A 296 -28.42 -1.62 0.91
C PHE A 296 -29.10 -0.43 0.26
N LEU A 297 -28.97 0.78 0.81
CA LEU A 297 -29.41 1.99 0.13
C LEU A 297 -28.54 2.22 -1.11
N MET A 298 -29.16 2.58 -2.24
CA MET A 298 -28.61 2.73 -3.60
C MET A 298 -28.38 1.43 -4.38
N TYR A 299 -27.96 0.36 -3.70
CA TYR A 299 -27.48 -0.85 -4.39
C TYR A 299 -28.19 -2.14 -4.01
N GLY A 300 -28.98 -2.19 -2.93
CA GLY A 300 -29.78 -3.36 -2.56
C GLY A 300 -28.96 -4.64 -2.39
N ASN A 301 -27.70 -4.52 -1.96
CA ASN A 301 -26.79 -5.67 -1.89
C ASN A 301 -26.59 -6.38 -3.24
N ASP A 302 -26.71 -5.68 -4.36
CA ASP A 302 -26.53 -6.22 -5.72
C ASP A 302 -25.04 -6.41 -6.06
N LYS A 303 -24.70 -7.35 -6.95
CA LYS A 303 -23.32 -7.60 -7.40
C LYS A 303 -22.79 -6.54 -8.37
N ALA A 304 -23.62 -5.60 -8.79
CA ALA A 304 -23.21 -4.48 -9.61
C ALA A 304 -22.11 -3.64 -8.92
N ALA A 305 -21.12 -3.21 -9.70
CA ALA A 305 -20.03 -2.37 -9.21
C ALA A 305 -20.54 -1.00 -8.74
N ILE A 306 -20.01 -0.52 -7.61
CA ILE A 306 -20.25 0.84 -7.12
C ILE A 306 -19.31 1.79 -7.87
N PRO A 307 -19.81 2.84 -8.55
CA PRO A 307 -18.94 3.81 -9.20
C PRO A 307 -17.98 4.47 -8.21
N LYS A 308 -16.68 4.53 -8.55
CA LYS A 308 -15.61 5.02 -7.64
C LYS A 308 -15.82 6.44 -7.08
N HIS A 309 -16.61 7.26 -7.77
CA HIS A 309 -16.93 8.63 -7.33
C HIS A 309 -18.03 8.68 -6.26
N ILE A 310 -18.72 7.57 -6.02
CA ILE A 310 -19.75 7.42 -4.99
C ILE A 310 -19.14 6.71 -3.78
N ARG A 311 -19.31 7.30 -2.60
CA ARG A 311 -18.92 6.70 -1.31
C ARG A 311 -20.11 6.70 -0.37
N ILE A 312 -20.29 5.57 0.32
CA ILE A 312 -21.39 5.34 1.25
C ILE A 312 -20.78 5.01 2.60
N PHE A 313 -20.91 5.94 3.55
CA PHE A 313 -20.52 5.80 4.94
C PHE A 313 -21.75 5.31 5.70
N ASN A 314 -21.86 4.00 5.92
CA ASN A 314 -23.06 3.43 6.49
C ASN A 314 -22.80 2.35 7.53
N LYS A 315 -23.87 1.99 8.24
CA LYS A 315 -23.97 0.72 8.95
C LYS A 315 -25.34 0.11 8.74
N ILE A 316 -25.35 -1.11 8.20
CA ILE A 316 -26.58 -1.89 8.02
C ILE A 316 -26.96 -2.70 9.26
N GLY A 317 -28.22 -3.12 9.32
CA GLY A 317 -28.76 -4.15 10.20
C GLY A 317 -29.68 -5.08 9.43
N GLN A 318 -29.55 -6.39 9.63
CA GLN A 318 -30.46 -7.39 9.05
C GLN A 318 -30.62 -8.54 10.03
N ALA A 319 -31.83 -8.76 10.54
CA ALA A 319 -32.20 -9.91 11.36
C ALA A 319 -33.71 -9.90 11.63
N TYR A 320 -34.31 -11.06 11.89
CA TYR A 320 -35.71 -11.18 12.30
C TYR A 320 -36.69 -10.48 11.32
N GLY A 321 -36.45 -10.58 10.01
CA GLY A 321 -37.24 -9.87 9.00
C GLY A 321 -36.97 -8.38 8.89
N TYR A 322 -36.28 -7.75 9.86
CA TYR A 322 -35.89 -6.35 9.78
C TYR A 322 -34.68 -6.17 8.85
N MET A 323 -34.71 -5.10 8.05
CA MET A 323 -33.60 -4.57 7.28
C MET A 323 -33.50 -3.06 7.54
N ILE A 324 -32.30 -2.62 7.92
CA ILE A 324 -31.98 -1.25 8.29
C ILE A 324 -30.72 -0.84 7.54
N ASP A 325 -30.70 0.37 7.03
CA ASP A 325 -29.48 1.02 6.57
C ASP A 325 -29.49 2.48 7.01
N ASN A 326 -28.39 2.94 7.57
CA ASN A 326 -28.18 4.29 8.08
C ASN A 326 -26.94 4.85 7.39
N ALA A 327 -27.13 5.72 6.40
CA ALA A 327 -26.09 6.05 5.43
C ALA A 327 -25.91 7.56 5.27
N TYR A 328 -24.64 7.97 5.14
CA TYR A 328 -24.24 9.23 4.54
C TYR A 328 -23.64 8.92 3.16
N ILE A 329 -24.20 9.52 2.12
CA ILE A 329 -23.89 9.20 0.73
C ILE A 329 -23.28 10.43 0.07
N VAL A 330 -22.14 10.23 -0.57
CA VAL A 330 -21.37 11.27 -1.25
C VAL A 330 -21.12 10.87 -2.69
N ASP A 331 -21.33 11.80 -3.61
CA ASP A 331 -20.84 11.73 -4.98
C ASP A 331 -19.89 12.91 -5.24
N ASN A 332 -18.60 12.59 -5.32
CA ASN A 332 -17.56 13.59 -5.55
C ASN A 332 -17.57 14.19 -6.96
N LYS A 333 -18.03 13.42 -7.96
CA LYS A 333 -18.09 13.86 -9.36
C LYS A 333 -19.20 14.89 -9.55
N ASN A 334 -20.39 14.59 -9.06
CA ASN A 334 -21.57 15.45 -9.24
C ASN A 334 -21.80 16.43 -8.08
N LYS A 335 -20.93 16.43 -7.06
CA LYS A 335 -21.01 17.32 -5.89
C LYS A 335 -22.33 17.18 -5.13
N VAL A 336 -22.77 15.94 -4.96
CA VAL A 336 -23.99 15.56 -4.24
C VAL A 336 -23.62 14.95 -2.88
N GLU A 337 -24.37 15.32 -1.86
CA GLU A 337 -24.32 14.69 -0.54
C GLU A 337 -25.70 14.70 0.12
N PHE A 338 -25.99 13.67 0.91
CA PHE A 338 -27.19 13.58 1.74
C PHE A 338 -27.05 12.46 2.78
N MET A 339 -27.90 12.47 3.81
CA MET A 339 -28.07 11.32 4.69
C MET A 339 -29.42 10.67 4.42
N LEU A 340 -29.46 9.35 4.50
CA LEU A 340 -30.67 8.56 4.34
C LEU A 340 -30.62 7.37 5.28
N SER A 341 -31.68 7.22 6.07
CA SER A 341 -31.85 6.11 6.99
C SER A 341 -33.22 5.49 6.77
N ALA A 342 -33.28 4.17 6.66
CA ALA A 342 -34.53 3.47 6.42
C ALA A 342 -34.62 2.16 7.18
N VAL A 343 -35.84 1.80 7.56
CA VAL A 343 -36.22 0.52 8.15
C VAL A 343 -37.34 -0.08 7.31
N ILE A 344 -37.27 -1.39 7.06
CA ILE A 344 -38.38 -2.19 6.55
C ILE A 344 -38.37 -3.56 7.26
N HIS A 345 -39.55 -4.09 7.56
CA HIS A 345 -39.77 -5.41 8.17
C HIS A 345 -40.52 -6.31 7.19
N THR A 346 -39.96 -7.47 6.88
CA THR A 346 -40.54 -8.48 5.99
C THR A 346 -40.63 -9.81 6.73
N ASN A 347 -41.83 -10.16 7.17
CA ASN A 347 -42.14 -11.40 7.88
C ASN A 347 -43.60 -11.79 7.63
N GLU A 348 -43.92 -12.19 6.39
CA GLU A 348 -45.32 -12.43 5.96
C GLU A 348 -46.05 -13.47 6.81
N ASN A 349 -45.34 -14.51 7.24
CA ASN A 349 -45.93 -15.61 7.99
C ASN A 349 -46.05 -15.30 9.50
N GLU A 350 -45.44 -14.21 9.97
CA GLU A 350 -45.36 -13.78 11.37
C GLU A 350 -44.69 -14.79 12.32
N ILE A 351 -43.79 -15.62 11.80
CA ILE A 351 -43.01 -16.61 12.55
C ILE A 351 -41.55 -16.17 12.62
N TYR A 352 -41.02 -15.98 13.82
CA TYR A 352 -39.61 -15.62 13.99
C TYR A 352 -38.71 -16.86 14.08
N ASN A 353 -37.42 -16.71 13.72
CA ASN A 353 -36.40 -17.77 13.73
C ASN A 353 -36.61 -18.96 12.77
N ASP A 354 -37.55 -18.89 11.85
CA ASP A 354 -37.77 -19.96 10.85
C ASP A 354 -36.90 -19.80 9.58
N GLY A 355 -36.22 -18.65 9.45
CA GLY A 355 -35.38 -18.32 8.31
C GLY A 355 -36.14 -17.87 7.06
N GLN A 356 -37.45 -17.64 7.14
CA GLN A 356 -38.29 -17.25 6.01
C GLN A 356 -38.67 -15.78 6.10
N TYR A 357 -37.96 -14.95 5.34
CA TYR A 357 -38.21 -13.51 5.27
C TYR A 357 -38.09 -13.03 3.82
N GLU A 358 -38.94 -12.07 3.41
CA GLU A 358 -38.99 -11.56 2.03
C GLU A 358 -37.88 -10.53 1.71
N TYR A 359 -36.65 -10.80 2.14
CA TYR A 359 -35.52 -9.89 1.95
C TYR A 359 -35.22 -9.63 0.47
N GLU A 360 -35.13 -10.68 -0.34
CA GLU A 360 -34.78 -10.61 -1.75
C GLU A 360 -35.92 -10.03 -2.60
N GLN A 361 -37.16 -10.35 -2.25
CA GLN A 361 -38.34 -9.98 -3.04
C GLN A 361 -38.85 -8.58 -2.72
N VAL A 362 -38.66 -8.10 -1.48
CA VAL A 362 -39.25 -6.84 -0.99
C VAL A 362 -38.19 -5.90 -0.43
N ALA A 363 -37.41 -6.33 0.57
CA ALA A 363 -36.57 -5.41 1.34
C ALA A 363 -35.38 -4.84 0.53
N PHE A 364 -34.59 -5.69 -0.14
CA PHE A 364 -33.46 -5.23 -0.97
C PHE A 364 -33.90 -4.35 -2.15
N PRO A 365 -34.95 -4.71 -2.93
CA PRO A 365 -35.50 -3.82 -3.95
C PRO A 365 -35.95 -2.47 -3.39
N PHE A 366 -36.65 -2.45 -2.25
CA PHE A 366 -37.08 -1.22 -1.60
C PHE A 366 -35.88 -0.31 -1.23
N MET A 367 -34.85 -0.87 -0.57
CA MET A 367 -33.66 -0.10 -0.17
C MET A 367 -32.91 0.47 -1.38
N LYS A 368 -32.73 -0.35 -2.43
CA LYS A 368 -32.10 0.06 -3.69
C LYS A 368 -32.86 1.23 -4.32
N ASN A 369 -34.16 1.03 -4.54
CA ASN A 369 -35.01 2.01 -5.21
C ASN A 369 -35.11 3.30 -4.42
N LEU A 370 -35.27 3.22 -3.08
CA LEU A 370 -35.34 4.40 -2.23
C LEU A 370 -34.04 5.23 -2.30
N GLY A 371 -32.88 4.58 -2.19
CA GLY A 371 -31.59 5.27 -2.29
C GLY A 371 -31.42 5.96 -3.65
N GLN A 372 -31.75 5.25 -4.75
CA GLN A 372 -31.65 5.80 -6.10
C GLN A 372 -32.62 6.95 -6.34
N LEU A 373 -33.86 6.85 -5.84
CA LEU A 373 -34.86 7.92 -5.92
C LEU A 373 -34.34 9.21 -5.26
N ILE A 374 -33.81 9.10 -4.05
CA ILE A 374 -33.28 10.26 -3.31
C ILE A 374 -32.01 10.81 -3.97
N TYR A 375 -31.12 9.94 -4.47
CA TYR A 375 -29.95 10.38 -5.21
C TYR A 375 -30.32 11.15 -6.48
N GLN A 376 -31.29 10.67 -7.26
CA GLN A 376 -31.79 11.39 -8.44
C GLN A 376 -32.43 12.72 -8.08
N TYR A 377 -33.17 12.78 -6.98
CA TYR A 377 -33.72 14.03 -6.47
C TYR A 377 -32.60 15.03 -6.08
N GLU A 378 -31.57 14.58 -5.36
CA GLU A 378 -30.44 15.42 -4.96
C GLU A 378 -29.54 15.84 -6.14
N LEU A 379 -29.44 15.02 -7.18
CA LEU A 379 -28.70 15.32 -8.41
C LEU A 379 -29.32 16.49 -9.19
N ASN A 380 -30.64 16.61 -9.15
CA ASN A 380 -31.39 17.67 -9.82
C ASN A 380 -31.61 18.92 -8.93
N ARG A 381 -31.26 18.85 -7.65
CA ARG A 381 -31.47 19.95 -6.70
C ARG A 381 -30.43 21.04 -6.89
N LYS A 382 -30.90 22.27 -7.18
CA LYS A 382 -30.03 23.45 -7.25
C LYS A 382 -29.40 23.72 -5.88
N ARG A 383 -28.07 23.92 -5.86
CA ARG A 383 -27.30 24.33 -4.67
C ARG A 383 -26.71 25.71 -4.88
N LEU A 384 -26.73 26.52 -3.83
CA LEU A 384 -26.05 27.81 -3.85
C LEU A 384 -24.52 27.65 -3.68
N PHE A 385 -24.11 26.69 -2.86
CA PHE A 385 -22.71 26.33 -2.61
C PHE A 385 -22.54 24.82 -2.72
N HIS A 386 -21.43 24.39 -3.33
CA HIS A 386 -21.10 22.97 -3.49
C HIS A 386 -20.32 22.45 -2.27
N PRO A 387 -20.54 21.19 -1.86
CA PRO A 387 -19.76 20.58 -0.78
C PRO A 387 -18.29 20.39 -1.14
N ASP A 388 -17.44 20.60 -0.13
CA ASP A 388 -16.04 20.15 -0.15
C ASP A 388 -15.96 18.77 0.50
N PHE A 389 -15.38 17.82 -0.23
CA PHE A 389 -15.20 16.44 0.21
C PHE A 389 -13.77 16.11 0.60
N SER A 390 -12.87 17.10 0.66
CA SER A 390 -11.47 16.94 1.03
C SER A 390 -11.28 16.10 2.31
N ARG A 391 -12.11 16.34 3.33
CA ARG A 391 -12.09 15.60 4.60
C ARG A 391 -12.43 14.10 4.47
N PHE A 392 -13.16 13.71 3.43
CA PHE A 392 -13.56 12.33 3.14
C PHE A 392 -12.63 11.64 2.12
N MET A 393 -11.58 12.32 1.65
CA MET A 393 -10.56 11.73 0.77
C MET A 393 -9.58 10.89 1.61
N VAL A 394 -10.00 9.65 1.88
CA VAL A 394 -9.25 8.65 2.63
C VAL A 394 -8.52 7.67 1.71
N ASN A 395 -7.37 7.18 2.15
CA ASN A 395 -6.64 6.15 1.43
C ASN A 395 -7.17 4.77 1.82
N TYR A 396 -7.74 4.05 0.86
CA TYR A 396 -8.14 2.65 1.06
C TYR A 396 -6.95 1.71 0.94
N ASP A 397 -7.00 0.53 1.55
CA ASP A 397 -5.83 -0.37 1.65
C ASP A 397 -5.29 -0.83 0.30
N LYS A 398 -6.21 -1.07 -0.64
CA LYS A 398 -5.92 -1.26 -2.04
C LYS A 398 -6.48 -0.04 -2.74
N VAL A 399 -5.60 0.72 -3.37
CA VAL A 399 -6.06 1.66 -4.40
C VAL A 399 -6.76 0.80 -5.46
N LEU A 400 -8.08 0.97 -5.64
CA LEU A 400 -8.78 0.35 -6.76
C LEU A 400 -8.01 0.72 -8.02
N LYS A 401 -7.40 -0.28 -8.65
CA LYS A 401 -6.58 -0.18 -9.87
C LYS A 401 -6.79 1.15 -10.59
N VAL A 402 -5.72 1.93 -10.71
CA VAL A 402 -5.69 3.17 -11.50
C VAL A 402 -6.11 2.91 -12.97
N SER A 403 -6.22 1.64 -13.39
CA SER A 403 -6.59 1.19 -14.74
C SER A 403 -7.99 1.54 -15.27
N GLU A 404 -8.83 2.30 -14.57
CA GLU A 404 -10.18 2.66 -15.08
C GLU A 404 -10.43 4.17 -15.23
N THR A 405 -9.41 5.02 -14.99
CA THR A 405 -9.45 6.43 -15.37
C THR A 405 -8.30 6.72 -16.32
N LEU A 406 -8.50 6.50 -17.63
CA LEU A 406 -7.68 6.99 -18.76
C LEU A 406 -6.14 6.89 -18.63
N HIS A 407 -5.61 6.12 -17.68
CA HIS A 407 -4.19 5.89 -17.50
C HIS A 407 -3.85 4.61 -18.25
N PRO A 408 -3.00 4.67 -19.29
CA PRO A 408 -2.55 3.48 -19.97
C PRO A 408 -1.92 2.51 -18.98
N ASN A 409 -2.07 1.20 -19.21
CA ASN A 409 -1.19 0.22 -18.58
C ASN A 409 0.21 0.34 -19.23
N LEU A 410 0.99 1.32 -18.79
CA LEU A 410 2.34 1.62 -19.30
C LEU A 410 3.25 0.39 -19.22
N TYR A 411 3.11 -0.41 -18.16
CA TYR A 411 3.89 -1.63 -17.95
C TYR A 411 3.59 -2.71 -19.00
N GLN A 412 2.32 -2.91 -19.38
CA GLN A 412 1.93 -3.87 -20.40
C GLN A 412 2.31 -3.41 -21.82
N ASN A 413 2.22 -2.11 -22.09
CA ASN A 413 2.54 -1.55 -23.42
C ASN A 413 4.04 -1.33 -23.65
N TYR A 414 4.86 -1.39 -22.60
CA TYR A 414 6.31 -1.20 -22.63
C TYR A 414 7.02 -1.82 -23.84
N GLN A 415 6.70 -3.08 -24.15
CA GLN A 415 7.36 -3.83 -25.23
C GLN A 415 7.21 -3.18 -26.61
N HIS A 416 6.19 -2.34 -26.82
CA HIS A 416 6.00 -1.60 -28.06
C HIS A 416 7.06 -0.50 -28.28
N TYR A 417 7.62 0.03 -27.19
CA TYR A 417 8.53 1.19 -27.20
C TYR A 417 9.99 0.81 -26.93
N HIS A 418 10.21 -0.44 -26.53
CA HIS A 418 11.50 -0.99 -26.18
C HIS A 418 12.57 -0.74 -27.26
N VAL A 419 13.81 -0.48 -26.83
CA VAL A 419 14.96 -0.25 -27.70
C VAL A 419 15.97 -1.40 -27.55
N PRO A 420 15.87 -2.47 -28.38
CA PRO A 420 16.76 -3.62 -28.26
C PRO A 420 18.25 -3.30 -28.42
N ALA A 421 18.60 -2.23 -29.13
CA ALA A 421 20.00 -1.83 -29.32
C ALA A 421 20.67 -1.31 -28.02
N LEU A 422 19.88 -1.02 -26.98
CA LEU A 422 20.33 -0.51 -25.69
C LEU A 422 20.02 -1.51 -24.57
N ASP A 423 20.00 -2.82 -24.86
CA ASP A 423 19.63 -3.87 -23.90
C ASP A 423 20.72 -4.24 -22.88
N TYR A 424 21.88 -3.59 -22.98
CA TYR A 424 23.05 -3.80 -22.12
C TYR A 424 23.37 -2.51 -21.35
N ARG A 425 23.91 -2.64 -20.13
CA ARG A 425 24.16 -1.49 -19.25
C ARG A 425 25.40 -0.67 -19.63
N ARG A 426 26.34 -1.21 -20.41
CA ARG A 426 27.58 -0.49 -20.78
C ARG A 426 27.43 0.35 -22.05
N ILE A 427 26.45 1.24 -22.06
CA ILE A 427 26.22 2.12 -23.21
C ILE A 427 27.23 3.25 -23.24
N LYS A 428 27.67 3.59 -24.44
CA LYS A 428 28.59 4.69 -24.73
C LYS A 428 27.87 5.77 -25.52
N ARG A 429 28.51 6.93 -25.66
CA ARG A 429 27.98 8.03 -26.48
C ARG A 429 27.60 7.58 -27.90
N LYS A 430 28.47 6.79 -28.55
CA LYS A 430 28.24 6.28 -29.92
C LYS A 430 26.99 5.39 -30.04
N ASP A 431 26.59 4.71 -28.96
CA ASP A 431 25.46 3.77 -28.97
C ASP A 431 24.12 4.53 -28.92
N ILE A 432 24.12 5.70 -28.27
CA ILE A 432 22.94 6.57 -28.16
C ILE A 432 22.82 7.61 -29.29
N GLU A 433 23.93 7.93 -29.97
CA GLU A 433 23.99 8.94 -31.03
C GLU A 433 22.99 8.70 -32.18
N PRO A 434 22.79 7.47 -32.70
CA PRO A 434 21.76 7.21 -33.71
C PRO A 434 20.34 7.56 -33.24
N PHE A 435 20.04 7.40 -31.95
CA PHE A 435 18.74 7.72 -31.38
C PHE A 435 18.55 9.21 -31.15
N ILE A 436 19.63 9.93 -30.81
CA ILE A 436 19.64 11.40 -30.75
C ILE A 436 19.40 11.98 -32.15
N GLU A 437 20.09 11.47 -33.17
CA GLU A 437 19.87 11.91 -34.56
C GLU A 437 18.46 11.58 -35.04
N LYS A 438 17.94 10.39 -34.73
CA LYS A 438 16.53 10.05 -35.00
C LYS A 438 15.57 11.02 -34.33
N SER A 439 15.86 11.45 -33.09
CA SER A 439 15.00 12.38 -32.36
C SER A 439 14.87 13.75 -33.03
N LYS A 440 15.86 14.19 -33.81
CA LYS A 440 15.79 15.46 -34.59
C LYS A 440 14.70 15.46 -35.65
N SER A 441 14.28 14.29 -36.14
CA SER A 441 13.26 14.17 -37.17
C SER A 441 11.87 13.85 -36.62
N LEU A 442 11.73 13.67 -35.30
CA LEU A 442 10.44 13.36 -34.66
C LEU A 442 9.62 14.65 -34.48
N PRO A 443 8.32 14.65 -34.86
CA PRO A 443 7.45 15.80 -34.62
C PRO A 443 7.38 16.16 -33.12
N GLY A 444 7.51 17.46 -32.80
CA GLY A 444 7.46 17.95 -31.42
C GLY A 444 8.74 17.77 -30.60
N PHE A 445 9.83 17.30 -31.23
CA PHE A 445 11.15 17.19 -30.62
C PHE A 445 12.11 18.24 -31.18
N GLU A 446 12.89 18.86 -30.30
CA GLU A 446 14.01 19.73 -30.66
C GLU A 446 15.29 19.21 -29.99
N VAL A 447 16.35 19.00 -30.76
CA VAL A 447 17.66 18.57 -30.22
C VAL A 447 18.67 19.70 -30.40
N SER A 448 19.39 20.03 -29.33
CA SER A 448 20.44 21.05 -29.37
C SER A 448 21.68 20.60 -28.60
N LYS A 449 22.86 20.99 -29.08
CA LYS A 449 24.12 20.83 -28.35
C LYS A 449 24.20 21.86 -27.22
N LEU A 450 24.39 21.41 -25.99
CA LEU A 450 24.61 22.28 -24.84
C LEU A 450 26.08 22.67 -24.67
N GLY A 451 26.99 21.76 -25.04
CA GLY A 451 28.42 21.97 -24.90
C GLY A 451 29.18 20.66 -25.11
N GLU A 452 30.39 20.58 -24.55
CA GLU A 452 31.27 19.42 -24.63
C GLU A 452 31.80 19.05 -23.24
N SER A 453 32.05 17.76 -23.04
CA SER A 453 32.76 17.19 -21.88
C SER A 453 34.24 17.58 -21.88
N VAL A 454 34.97 17.15 -20.85
CA VAL A 454 36.42 17.37 -20.74
C VAL A 454 37.18 16.86 -21.97
N GLU A 455 36.82 15.70 -22.51
CA GLU A 455 37.46 15.12 -23.70
C GLU A 455 36.82 15.56 -25.03
N GLY A 456 35.97 16.59 -25.01
CA GLY A 456 35.37 17.14 -26.24
C GLY A 456 34.16 16.37 -26.76
N ARG A 457 33.55 15.49 -25.96
CA ARG A 457 32.32 14.78 -26.36
C ARG A 457 31.10 15.66 -26.13
N GLU A 458 30.23 15.74 -27.13
CA GLU A 458 29.04 16.58 -27.10
C GLU A 458 28.04 16.11 -26.05
N ILE A 459 27.44 17.09 -25.38
CA ILE A 459 26.34 16.89 -24.44
C ILE A 459 25.10 17.53 -25.07
N ASN A 460 24.08 16.70 -25.28
CA ASN A 460 22.87 17.09 -26.00
C ASN A 460 21.69 17.30 -25.05
N LEU A 461 20.85 18.28 -25.40
CA LEU A 461 19.53 18.49 -24.84
C LEU A 461 18.49 18.03 -25.85
N VAL A 462 17.56 17.20 -25.42
CA VAL A 462 16.33 16.85 -26.14
C VAL A 462 15.18 17.57 -25.45
N LYS A 463 14.49 18.44 -26.19
CA LYS A 463 13.29 19.13 -25.74
C LYS A 463 12.06 18.50 -26.39
N ALA A 464 10.99 18.32 -25.62
CA ALA A 464 9.69 17.87 -26.12
C ALA A 464 8.54 18.56 -25.40
N GLY A 465 7.44 18.82 -26.11
CA GLY A 465 6.25 19.50 -25.56
C GLY A 465 6.36 21.02 -25.52
N GLU A 466 5.24 21.66 -25.22
CA GLU A 466 5.05 23.12 -25.30
C GLU A 466 4.30 23.69 -24.10
N GLY A 467 4.04 22.86 -23.08
CA GLY A 467 3.23 23.26 -21.93
C GLY A 467 3.96 24.16 -20.93
N ALA A 468 3.17 24.82 -20.09
CA ALA A 468 3.68 25.84 -19.15
C ALA A 468 4.60 25.26 -18.07
N THR A 469 4.39 24.01 -17.66
CA THR A 469 5.16 23.38 -16.58
C THR A 469 6.45 22.81 -17.13
N LYS A 470 7.58 23.42 -16.79
CA LYS A 470 8.89 23.00 -17.28
C LYS A 470 9.47 21.89 -16.40
N VAL A 471 9.95 20.82 -17.01
CA VAL A 471 10.51 19.66 -16.32
C VAL A 471 11.91 19.36 -16.87
N LEU A 472 12.92 19.30 -16.01
CA LEU A 472 14.30 18.95 -16.37
C LEU A 472 14.60 17.52 -15.94
N LEU A 473 15.03 16.67 -16.86
CA LEU A 473 15.50 15.32 -16.59
C LEU A 473 16.97 15.22 -16.99
N TRP A 474 17.83 14.72 -16.10
CA TRP A 474 19.22 14.45 -16.44
C TRP A 474 19.62 13.08 -15.93
N SER A 475 20.43 12.37 -16.71
CA SER A 475 20.88 11.02 -16.39
C SER A 475 22.37 10.85 -16.66
N GLN A 476 22.92 9.79 -16.07
CA GLN A 476 24.31 9.36 -16.26
C GLN A 476 25.31 10.50 -16.01
N MET A 477 25.08 11.27 -14.93
CA MET A 477 26.11 12.17 -14.40
C MET A 477 27.27 11.39 -13.78
N HIS A 478 26.97 10.18 -13.32
CA HIS A 478 27.96 9.13 -13.11
C HIS A 478 27.98 8.23 -14.34
N GLY A 479 29.17 8.01 -14.90
CA GLY A 479 29.29 7.32 -16.19
C GLY A 479 28.88 5.85 -16.19
N ASP A 480 28.90 5.19 -15.03
CA ASP A 480 28.50 3.78 -14.84
C ASP A 480 27.02 3.58 -14.48
N GLU A 481 26.21 4.65 -14.48
CA GLU A 481 24.80 4.63 -14.06
C GLU A 481 23.86 4.87 -15.26
N SER A 482 23.78 3.90 -16.17
CA SER A 482 23.12 4.03 -17.47
C SER A 482 21.64 3.64 -17.51
N THR A 483 21.08 3.08 -16.42
CA THR A 483 19.75 2.46 -16.42
C THR A 483 18.68 3.45 -16.87
N ALA A 484 18.67 4.65 -16.28
CA ALA A 484 17.68 5.65 -16.63
C ALA A 484 17.92 6.28 -18.01
N THR A 485 19.17 6.39 -18.47
CA THR A 485 19.47 6.83 -19.85
C THR A 485 18.79 5.94 -20.88
N ARG A 486 18.82 4.61 -20.67
CA ARG A 486 18.14 3.64 -21.54
C ARG A 486 16.64 3.84 -21.51
N ALA A 487 16.06 4.05 -20.32
CA ALA A 487 14.64 4.31 -20.16
C ALA A 487 14.19 5.61 -20.87
N LEU A 488 15.03 6.66 -20.87
CA LEU A 488 14.73 7.90 -21.58
C LEU A 488 14.56 7.69 -23.09
N PHE A 489 15.35 6.80 -23.71
CA PHE A 489 15.19 6.49 -25.14
C PHE A 489 13.91 5.70 -25.44
N GLU A 490 13.45 4.88 -24.50
CA GLU A 490 12.13 4.22 -24.61
C GLU A 490 10.99 5.23 -24.41
N ILE A 491 11.17 6.22 -23.54
CA ILE A 491 10.26 7.36 -23.40
C ILE A 491 10.22 8.20 -24.69
N PHE A 492 11.34 8.40 -25.38
CA PHE A 492 11.35 9.10 -26.67
C PHE A 492 10.55 8.34 -27.73
N ASN A 493 10.75 7.02 -27.83
CA ASN A 493 9.95 6.17 -28.72
C ASN A 493 8.47 6.21 -28.33
N PHE A 494 8.13 6.18 -27.04
CA PHE A 494 6.76 6.31 -26.55
C PHE A 494 6.15 7.61 -27.00
N LEU A 495 6.74 8.75 -26.64
CA LEU A 495 6.21 10.08 -26.94
C LEU A 495 6.07 10.35 -28.44
N ALA A 496 6.92 9.75 -29.28
CA ALA A 496 6.89 9.92 -30.73
C ALA A 496 6.04 8.89 -31.49
N SER A 497 5.58 7.84 -30.83
CA SER A 497 4.72 6.82 -31.45
C SER A 497 3.33 7.37 -31.75
N ASP A 498 2.70 6.87 -32.81
CA ASP A 498 1.30 7.15 -33.15
C ASP A 498 0.46 5.90 -32.83
N ASP A 499 -0.25 5.91 -31.71
CA ASP A 499 -1.00 4.75 -31.23
C ASP A 499 -2.20 5.13 -30.33
N ALA A 500 -2.84 4.13 -29.74
CA ALA A 500 -4.00 4.31 -28.86
C ALA A 500 -3.74 5.19 -27.61
N LEU A 501 -2.47 5.47 -27.28
CA LEU A 501 -2.07 6.26 -26.12
C LEU A 501 -1.81 7.73 -26.46
N ASN A 502 -2.12 8.18 -27.68
CA ASN A 502 -1.95 9.58 -28.10
C ASN A 502 -2.64 10.57 -27.17
N VAL A 503 -3.84 10.29 -26.66
CA VAL A 503 -4.53 11.20 -25.71
C VAL A 503 -3.71 11.43 -24.44
N PHE A 504 -3.08 10.37 -23.93
CA PHE A 504 -2.22 10.44 -22.76
C PHE A 504 -0.92 11.20 -23.04
N LYS A 505 -0.26 10.89 -24.16
CA LYS A 505 0.97 11.56 -24.63
C LYS A 505 0.75 13.06 -24.87
N ASP A 506 -0.32 13.40 -25.59
CA ASP A 506 -0.71 14.77 -25.88
C ASP A 506 -0.97 15.56 -24.61
N LYS A 507 -1.61 14.94 -23.60
CA LYS A 507 -1.85 15.62 -22.33
C LYS A 507 -0.53 15.98 -21.64
N ILE A 508 0.43 15.06 -21.59
CA ILE A 508 1.77 15.34 -21.06
C ILE A 508 2.43 16.48 -21.84
N LEU A 509 2.50 16.38 -23.17
CA LEU A 509 3.22 17.34 -24.02
C LEU A 509 2.55 18.72 -24.12
N LYS A 510 1.23 18.82 -23.90
CA LYS A 510 0.49 20.10 -23.87
C LYS A 510 0.62 20.84 -22.55
N GLU A 511 0.77 20.13 -21.43
CA GLU A 511 0.82 20.73 -20.10
C GLU A 511 2.26 20.89 -19.58
N THR A 512 3.20 20.13 -20.16
CA THR A 512 4.61 20.17 -19.80
C THR A 512 5.52 20.52 -20.98
N THR A 513 6.64 21.17 -20.68
CA THR A 513 7.80 21.26 -21.57
C THR A 513 8.95 20.49 -20.93
N LEU A 514 9.38 19.42 -21.58
CA LEU A 514 10.44 18.53 -21.13
C LEU A 514 11.79 19.00 -21.66
N TYR A 515 12.79 19.05 -20.78
CA TYR A 515 14.19 19.33 -21.09
C TYR A 515 15.02 18.15 -20.60
N ILE A 516 15.60 17.38 -21.53
CA ILE A 516 16.17 16.07 -21.20
C ILE A 516 17.63 16.03 -21.62
N ILE A 517 18.52 15.74 -20.67
CA ILE A 517 19.95 15.48 -20.90
C ILE A 517 20.18 13.96 -20.76
N PRO A 518 20.21 13.20 -21.87
CA PRO A 518 20.28 11.73 -21.79
C PRO A 518 21.62 11.20 -21.26
N MET A 519 22.71 11.96 -21.39
CA MET A 519 24.03 11.54 -20.92
C MET A 519 24.85 12.78 -20.58
N LEU A 520 24.98 13.07 -19.29
CA LEU A 520 25.73 14.23 -18.82
C LEU A 520 27.24 13.98 -18.76
N ASN A 521 27.67 12.76 -18.43
CA ASN A 521 29.07 12.37 -18.31
C ASN A 521 29.48 11.34 -19.38
N PRO A 522 29.59 11.74 -20.66
CA PRO A 522 29.98 10.83 -21.73
C PRO A 522 31.41 10.29 -21.58
N ASP A 523 32.29 11.00 -20.88
CA ASP A 523 33.67 10.56 -20.64
C ASP A 523 33.75 9.40 -19.66
N GLY A 524 33.03 9.49 -18.54
CA GLY A 524 32.88 8.40 -17.60
C GLY A 524 32.17 7.19 -18.22
N ALA A 525 31.16 7.44 -19.07
CA ALA A 525 30.42 6.41 -19.79
C ALA A 525 31.33 5.56 -20.71
N GLU A 526 32.27 6.21 -21.41
CA GLU A 526 33.16 5.55 -22.36
C GLU A 526 34.01 4.43 -21.73
N VAL A 527 34.33 4.59 -20.45
CA VAL A 527 35.13 3.65 -19.65
C VAL A 527 34.35 3.02 -18.49
N PHE A 528 33.02 3.19 -18.47
CA PHE A 528 32.09 2.68 -17.46
C PHE A 528 32.54 2.96 -16.02
N LYS A 529 32.75 4.24 -15.69
CA LYS A 529 33.15 4.71 -14.36
C LYS A 529 32.29 5.88 -13.88
N ARG A 530 32.09 5.94 -12.56
CA ARG A 530 31.40 7.03 -11.88
C ARG A 530 31.90 8.43 -12.22
N ARG A 531 33.22 8.65 -12.22
CA ARG A 531 33.81 10.00 -12.34
C ARG A 531 34.06 10.38 -13.80
N ASN A 532 34.12 11.67 -14.10
CA ASN A 532 34.49 12.16 -15.45
C ASN A 532 36.00 11.99 -15.73
N ALA A 533 36.48 12.45 -16.89
CA ALA A 533 37.89 12.32 -17.28
C ALA A 533 38.88 13.02 -16.31
N LEU A 534 38.45 14.04 -15.57
CA LEU A 534 39.26 14.69 -14.53
C LEU A 534 39.24 13.96 -13.19
N SER A 535 38.62 12.78 -13.13
CA SER A 535 38.34 12.06 -11.88
C SER A 535 37.51 12.88 -10.89
N ILE A 536 36.67 13.81 -11.36
CA ILE A 536 35.72 14.55 -10.53
C ILE A 536 34.40 13.77 -10.46
N ASP A 537 33.85 13.66 -9.26
CA ASP A 537 32.47 13.22 -9.08
C ASP A 537 31.57 14.43 -9.37
N LEU A 538 30.86 14.40 -10.50
CA LEU A 538 30.00 15.51 -10.91
C LEU A 538 28.94 15.82 -9.84
N ASN A 539 28.45 14.81 -9.12
CA ASN A 539 27.48 14.99 -8.03
C ASN A 539 28.16 15.45 -6.72
N ARG A 540 29.38 15.96 -6.79
CA ARG A 540 30.09 16.68 -5.72
C ARG A 540 30.69 18.01 -6.21
N ASP A 541 30.23 18.50 -7.36
CA ASP A 541 30.77 19.70 -8.02
C ASP A 541 29.74 20.85 -8.17
N ALA A 542 28.59 20.78 -7.49
CA ALA A 542 27.51 21.76 -7.67
C ALA A 542 27.81 23.18 -7.13
N LEU A 543 28.77 23.31 -6.20
CA LEU A 543 29.14 24.61 -5.61
C LEU A 543 30.18 25.37 -6.42
N ARG A 544 31.16 24.66 -6.99
CA ARG A 544 32.30 25.26 -7.68
C ARG A 544 32.21 25.15 -9.19
N LEU A 545 31.45 24.19 -9.71
CA LEU A 545 31.22 23.98 -11.14
C LEU A 545 32.56 23.89 -11.89
N ILE A 546 33.49 23.09 -11.35
CA ILE A 546 34.85 22.95 -11.89
C ILE A 546 34.80 22.29 -13.27
N SER A 547 33.97 21.26 -13.40
CA SER A 547 33.88 20.44 -14.61
C SER A 547 32.99 21.13 -15.66
N PRO A 548 33.31 21.03 -16.96
CA PRO A 548 32.45 21.57 -18.01
C PRO A 548 31.03 20.99 -17.95
N GLU A 549 30.89 19.71 -17.63
CA GLU A 549 29.59 19.04 -17.48
C GLU A 549 28.75 19.67 -16.35
N ALA A 550 29.38 19.99 -15.22
CA ALA A 550 28.72 20.62 -14.07
C ALA A 550 28.23 22.04 -14.44
N ARG A 551 29.04 22.82 -15.16
CA ARG A 551 28.63 24.14 -15.69
C ARG A 551 27.45 24.01 -16.64
N ILE A 552 27.51 23.07 -17.58
CA ILE A 552 26.44 22.82 -18.56
C ILE A 552 25.12 22.50 -17.87
N LEU A 553 25.11 21.62 -16.85
CA LEU A 553 23.89 21.29 -16.11
C LEU A 553 23.33 22.51 -15.36
N LYS A 554 24.21 23.30 -14.70
CA LYS A 554 23.79 24.51 -13.98
C LYS A 554 23.23 25.58 -14.92
N GLU A 555 23.93 25.87 -16.01
CA GLU A 555 23.51 26.84 -17.03
C GLU A 555 22.18 26.42 -17.67
N THR A 556 21.98 25.12 -17.89
CA THR A 556 20.70 24.59 -18.38
C THR A 556 19.56 24.85 -17.38
N ARG A 557 19.77 24.55 -16.09
CA ARG A 557 18.76 24.86 -15.05
C ARG A 557 18.46 26.35 -15.00
N ASP A 558 19.49 27.21 -15.02
CA ASP A 558 19.31 28.66 -14.95
C ASP A 558 18.62 29.25 -16.17
N LYS A 559 18.90 28.70 -17.36
CA LYS A 559 18.29 29.15 -18.61
C LYS A 559 16.80 28.83 -18.67
N TYR A 560 16.40 27.64 -18.19
CA TYR A 560 15.03 27.16 -18.36
C TYR A 560 14.16 27.32 -17.13
N GLU A 561 14.75 27.40 -15.92
CA GLU A 561 14.05 27.52 -14.64
C GLU A 561 12.92 26.47 -14.49
N PRO A 562 13.26 25.17 -14.51
CA PRO A 562 12.27 24.11 -14.42
C PRO A 562 11.59 24.07 -13.04
N GLU A 563 10.27 23.85 -13.03
CA GLU A 563 9.52 23.64 -11.78
C GLU A 563 9.86 22.28 -11.16
N PHE A 564 10.00 21.24 -11.99
CA PHE A 564 10.37 19.89 -11.55
C PHE A 564 11.70 19.42 -12.15
N GLY A 565 12.45 18.66 -11.37
CA GLY A 565 13.74 18.08 -11.77
C GLY A 565 13.78 16.58 -11.47
N PHE A 566 14.29 15.77 -12.40
CA PHE A 566 14.55 14.34 -12.17
C PHE A 566 16.05 14.08 -12.21
N ASN A 567 16.60 13.75 -11.04
CA ASN A 567 17.98 13.33 -10.86
C ASN A 567 18.05 11.80 -10.97
N LEU A 568 18.53 11.30 -12.11
CA LEU A 568 18.42 9.89 -12.46
C LEU A 568 19.75 9.16 -12.26
N HIS A 569 19.76 8.20 -11.32
CA HIS A 569 20.93 7.50 -10.82
C HIS A 569 20.75 5.98 -10.74
N ASP A 570 21.87 5.30 -10.47
CA ASP A 570 21.90 3.91 -10.04
C ASP A 570 22.51 3.80 -8.63
N GLN A 571 22.04 2.81 -7.87
CA GLN A 571 22.59 2.45 -6.57
C GLN A 571 23.15 1.02 -6.58
N SER A 572 23.81 0.64 -5.47
CA SER A 572 24.31 -0.72 -5.28
C SER A 572 23.15 -1.74 -5.36
N LYS A 573 23.41 -2.87 -6.02
CA LYS A 573 22.50 -4.03 -6.04
C LYS A 573 22.32 -4.67 -4.66
N HIS A 574 23.14 -4.29 -3.67
CA HIS A 574 23.14 -4.87 -2.32
C HIS A 574 22.23 -4.14 -1.33
N TYR A 575 21.47 -3.14 -1.79
CA TYR A 575 20.44 -2.50 -0.98
C TYR A 575 19.14 -3.30 -0.97
N ASN A 576 18.46 -3.32 0.18
CA ASN A 576 17.14 -3.88 0.40
C ASN A 576 16.21 -2.83 1.01
N ALA A 577 14.89 -3.00 0.82
CA ALA A 577 13.93 -2.20 1.57
C ALA A 577 14.01 -2.59 3.06
N TYR A 578 14.07 -1.60 3.96
CA TYR A 578 14.35 -1.79 5.39
C TYR A 578 13.51 -2.93 6.01
N ARG A 579 14.20 -3.86 6.69
CA ARG A 579 13.62 -5.07 7.33
C ARG A 579 12.87 -6.01 6.39
N THR A 580 13.18 -5.99 5.10
CA THR A 580 12.65 -6.95 4.13
C THR A 580 13.76 -7.69 3.41
N GLY A 581 13.50 -8.96 3.06
CA GLY A 581 14.34 -9.74 2.15
C GLY A 581 14.12 -9.41 0.66
N LYS A 582 13.71 -8.17 0.37
CA LYS A 582 13.45 -7.68 -0.98
C LYS A 582 14.43 -6.57 -1.30
N THR A 583 15.07 -6.66 -2.46
CA THR A 583 16.00 -5.64 -2.95
C THR A 583 15.30 -4.29 -3.07
N ALA A 584 16.01 -3.20 -2.80
CA ALA A 584 15.57 -1.85 -3.12
C ALA A 584 15.83 -1.61 -4.61
N SER A 585 14.94 -2.17 -5.44
CA SER A 585 15.05 -2.14 -6.90
C SER A 585 14.96 -0.72 -7.46
N ILE A 586 14.04 0.08 -6.91
CA ILE A 586 13.98 1.52 -7.12
C ILE A 586 13.96 2.21 -5.76
N SER A 587 14.77 3.25 -5.56
CA SER A 587 14.65 4.12 -4.40
C SER A 587 14.39 5.56 -4.80
N PHE A 588 13.58 6.25 -4.00
CA PHE A 588 13.23 7.64 -4.22
C PHE A 588 13.81 8.54 -3.15
N LEU A 589 14.10 9.79 -3.52
CA LEU A 589 14.47 10.84 -2.57
C LEU A 589 13.93 12.19 -3.06
N ALA A 590 13.32 12.95 -2.14
CA ALA A 590 13.14 14.39 -2.29
C ALA A 590 14.33 15.06 -1.57
N PRO A 591 15.37 15.52 -2.30
CA PRO A 591 16.62 15.98 -1.70
C PRO A 591 16.39 17.07 -0.65
N ALA A 592 17.18 17.06 0.41
CA ALA A 592 17.17 18.14 1.38
C ALA A 592 17.78 19.41 0.74
N TYR A 593 17.34 20.59 1.19
CA TYR A 593 17.93 21.87 0.76
C TYR A 593 18.76 22.53 1.88
N ASN A 594 18.75 21.95 3.08
CA ASN A 594 19.49 22.39 4.27
C ASN A 594 19.81 21.21 5.21
N TYR A 595 20.69 21.45 6.19
CA TYR A 595 21.11 20.42 7.16
C TYR A 595 19.97 19.95 8.08
N GLU A 596 19.00 20.83 8.33
CA GLU A 596 17.84 20.59 9.17
C GLU A 596 16.80 19.69 8.49
N LYS A 597 16.97 19.40 7.18
CA LYS A 597 16.06 18.59 6.38
C LYS A 597 14.61 19.10 6.45
N GLU A 598 14.45 20.41 6.42
CA GLU A 598 13.14 21.04 6.42
C GLU A 598 12.34 20.66 5.16
N VAL A 599 11.01 20.74 5.26
CA VAL A 599 10.10 20.54 4.14
C VAL A 599 9.44 21.88 3.81
N ASN A 600 10.00 22.56 2.81
CA ASN A 600 9.35 23.72 2.20
C ASN A 600 8.30 23.27 1.17
N GLU A 601 7.56 24.22 0.60
CA GLU A 601 6.52 23.92 -0.40
C GLU A 601 7.06 23.08 -1.56
N GLY A 602 8.23 23.45 -2.10
CA GLY A 602 8.83 22.78 -3.24
C GLY A 602 9.27 21.34 -2.96
N ARG A 603 9.95 21.10 -1.84
CA ARG A 603 10.32 19.74 -1.41
C ARG A 603 9.06 18.93 -1.09
N GLY A 604 8.03 19.57 -0.53
CA GLY A 604 6.72 18.96 -0.30
C GLY A 604 6.04 18.49 -1.60
N LYS A 605 6.11 19.28 -2.68
CA LYS A 605 5.64 18.86 -4.02
C LYS A 605 6.39 17.63 -4.52
N ALA A 606 7.73 17.61 -4.40
CA ALA A 606 8.54 16.46 -4.79
C ALA A 606 8.21 15.19 -3.98
N MET A 607 8.05 15.32 -2.66
CA MET A 607 7.65 14.22 -1.77
C MET A 607 6.28 13.64 -2.16
N LYS A 608 5.30 14.50 -2.44
CA LYS A 608 3.96 14.09 -2.89
C LYS A 608 3.99 13.38 -4.24
N LEU A 609 4.80 13.87 -5.18
CA LEU A 609 4.99 13.20 -6.46
C LEU A 609 5.63 11.82 -6.28
N ILE A 610 6.62 11.70 -5.39
CA ILE A 610 7.24 10.42 -5.04
C ILE A 610 6.22 9.44 -4.44
N VAL A 611 5.27 9.90 -3.61
CA VAL A 611 4.19 9.03 -3.11
C VAL A 611 3.41 8.44 -4.27
N SER A 612 3.00 9.27 -5.23
CA SER A 612 2.28 8.80 -6.43
C SER A 612 3.11 7.81 -7.26
N MET A 613 4.42 8.06 -7.40
CA MET A 613 5.34 7.15 -8.08
C MET A 613 5.54 5.82 -7.34
N ASN A 614 5.63 5.86 -6.01
CA ASN A 614 5.68 4.64 -5.19
C ASN A 614 4.41 3.83 -5.40
N ASP A 615 3.24 4.45 -5.31
CA ASP A 615 1.95 3.75 -5.39
C ASP A 615 1.80 2.98 -6.71
N VAL A 616 2.17 3.60 -7.84
CA VAL A 616 2.12 2.90 -9.15
C VAL A 616 3.15 1.78 -9.26
N LEU A 617 4.36 1.93 -8.70
CA LEU A 617 5.39 0.89 -8.80
C LEU A 617 5.14 -0.30 -7.86
N GLN A 618 4.42 -0.10 -6.76
CA GLN A 618 4.02 -1.21 -5.87
C GLN A 618 3.14 -2.24 -6.61
N GLU A 619 2.47 -1.86 -7.71
CA GLU A 619 1.71 -2.79 -8.55
C GLU A 619 2.60 -3.81 -9.28
N TYR A 620 3.85 -3.45 -9.57
CA TYR A 620 4.76 -4.25 -10.43
C TYR A 620 5.91 -4.87 -9.65
N ILE A 621 6.46 -4.15 -8.67
CA ILE A 621 7.58 -4.60 -7.84
C ILE A 621 7.28 -4.43 -6.34
N PRO A 622 6.22 -5.09 -5.82
CA PRO A 622 5.72 -4.87 -4.46
C PRO A 622 6.78 -5.13 -3.39
N GLY A 623 6.98 -4.16 -2.51
CA GLY A 623 7.96 -4.19 -1.43
C GLY A 623 9.42 -4.09 -1.89
N ARG A 624 9.68 -3.71 -3.14
CA ARG A 624 11.03 -3.46 -3.68
C ARG A 624 11.33 -1.98 -3.91
N ILE A 625 10.52 -1.09 -3.31
CA ILE A 625 10.71 0.36 -3.34
C ILE A 625 11.29 0.81 -2.02
N GLY A 626 12.33 1.64 -2.06
CA GLY A 626 12.94 2.24 -0.88
C GLY A 626 12.99 3.77 -0.92
N ARG A 627 13.40 4.37 0.19
CA ARG A 627 13.74 5.78 0.32
C ARG A 627 15.24 5.91 0.52
N TYR A 628 15.91 6.67 -0.32
CA TYR A 628 17.34 6.93 -0.18
C TYR A 628 17.60 7.90 0.99
N ASP A 629 18.79 7.82 1.58
CA ASP A 629 19.17 8.71 2.69
C ASP A 629 19.08 10.18 2.26
N ASP A 630 18.43 10.99 3.11
CA ASP A 630 18.18 12.41 2.88
C ASP A 630 19.17 13.32 3.64
N ALA A 631 20.31 12.78 4.08
CA ALA A 631 21.42 13.57 4.57
C ALA A 631 21.82 14.66 3.55
N PHE A 632 21.81 15.92 4.00
CA PHE A 632 22.17 17.05 3.15
C PHE A 632 23.66 17.01 2.79
N GLU A 633 23.96 16.93 1.49
CA GLU A 633 25.30 17.05 0.91
C GLU A 633 25.36 18.36 0.11
N PRO A 634 25.96 19.43 0.65
CA PRO A 634 25.92 20.76 0.06
C PRO A 634 26.61 20.85 -1.31
N ARG A 635 27.38 19.84 -1.72
CA ARG A 635 28.03 19.78 -3.03
C ARG A 635 27.26 18.97 -4.07
N ALA A 636 26.18 18.28 -3.68
CA ALA A 636 25.38 17.45 -4.57
C ALA A 636 24.46 18.31 -5.45
N PHE A 637 24.27 17.87 -6.70
CA PHE A 637 23.37 18.56 -7.62
C PHE A 637 21.93 18.42 -7.19
N GLY A 638 21.48 17.25 -6.72
CA GLY A 638 20.09 17.05 -6.25
C GLY A 638 19.68 18.09 -5.20
N ASP A 639 20.46 18.20 -4.14
CA ASP A 639 20.26 19.15 -3.03
C ASP A 639 20.31 20.61 -3.49
N ASN A 640 21.27 20.94 -4.37
CA ASN A 640 21.37 22.29 -4.90
C ASN A 640 20.27 22.64 -5.90
N MET A 641 19.77 21.70 -6.71
CA MET A 641 18.60 21.92 -7.56
C MET A 641 17.37 22.25 -6.71
N GLN A 642 17.16 21.50 -5.63
CA GLN A 642 16.11 21.80 -4.65
C GLN A 642 16.29 23.19 -4.02
N LYS A 643 17.52 23.53 -3.62
CA LYS A 643 17.86 24.85 -3.06
C LYS A 643 17.72 25.99 -4.06
N TRP A 644 18.00 25.75 -5.33
CA TRP A 644 17.83 26.70 -6.42
C TRP A 644 16.37 26.80 -6.89
N GLY A 645 15.43 26.08 -6.27
CA GLY A 645 14.00 26.24 -6.52
C GLY A 645 13.41 25.28 -7.56
N THR A 646 14.12 24.23 -7.93
CA THR A 646 13.59 23.13 -8.77
C THR A 646 13.16 21.98 -7.87
N ASN A 647 11.88 21.62 -7.89
CA ASN A 647 11.32 20.53 -7.08
C ASN A 647 11.90 19.20 -7.57
N THR A 648 12.92 18.71 -6.88
CA THR A 648 13.79 17.66 -7.40
C THR A 648 13.38 16.31 -6.84
N ILE A 649 13.28 15.33 -7.74
CA ILE A 649 13.03 13.93 -7.45
C ILE A 649 14.29 13.19 -7.86
N LEU A 650 14.88 12.48 -6.92
CA LEU A 650 15.97 11.56 -7.20
C LEU A 650 15.41 10.13 -7.31
N ILE A 651 15.81 9.43 -8.37
CA ILE A 651 15.49 8.02 -8.61
C ILE A 651 16.80 7.24 -8.65
N GLU A 652 16.95 6.25 -7.76
CA GLU A 652 18.07 5.31 -7.73
C GLU A 652 17.65 3.94 -8.25
N SER A 653 18.35 3.43 -9.27
CA SER A 653 18.12 2.08 -9.82
C SER A 653 19.07 1.06 -9.19
N GLY A 654 18.55 0.20 -8.32
CA GLY A 654 19.33 -0.77 -7.55
C GLY A 654 19.54 -2.11 -8.26
N GLY A 655 19.16 -3.20 -7.59
CA GLY A 655 19.22 -4.54 -8.14
C GLY A 655 17.86 -5.24 -8.19
N TYR A 656 17.71 -6.13 -9.17
CA TYR A 656 16.54 -6.99 -9.33
C TYR A 656 17.01 -8.44 -9.56
N PRO A 657 16.43 -9.45 -8.88
CA PRO A 657 16.86 -10.82 -9.03
C PRO A 657 16.82 -11.31 -10.49
N GLY A 658 17.90 -11.93 -10.95
CA GLY A 658 18.01 -12.44 -12.32
C GLY A 658 18.16 -11.37 -13.42
N ASP A 659 18.40 -10.10 -13.06
CA ASP A 659 18.45 -8.99 -14.02
C ASP A 659 19.81 -8.24 -13.99
N PRO A 660 20.93 -8.90 -14.36
CA PRO A 660 22.26 -8.28 -14.32
C PRO A 660 22.43 -7.10 -15.29
N GLU A 661 21.66 -7.10 -16.39
CA GLU A 661 21.62 -6.01 -17.36
C GLU A 661 20.53 -4.97 -17.06
N LYS A 662 19.88 -5.05 -15.88
CA LYS A 662 18.92 -4.05 -15.37
C LYS A 662 17.73 -3.77 -16.30
N LYS A 663 17.32 -4.72 -17.15
CA LYS A 663 16.21 -4.54 -18.10
C LYS A 663 14.88 -4.27 -17.40
N GLU A 664 14.61 -4.96 -16.30
CA GLU A 664 13.39 -4.71 -15.51
C GLU A 664 13.46 -3.31 -14.86
N LEU A 665 14.64 -2.88 -14.41
CA LEU A 665 14.81 -1.55 -13.84
C LEU A 665 14.70 -0.42 -14.87
N VAL A 666 15.10 -0.65 -16.12
CA VAL A 666 14.81 0.25 -17.25
C VAL A 666 13.30 0.41 -17.40
N LYS A 667 12.56 -0.70 -17.41
CA LYS A 667 11.10 -0.71 -17.47
C LYS A 667 10.45 0.00 -16.27
N MET A 668 10.99 -0.14 -15.07
CA MET A 668 10.51 0.58 -13.89
C MET A 668 10.72 2.08 -14.00
N ASN A 669 11.89 2.52 -14.49
CA ASN A 669 12.14 3.94 -14.76
C ASN A 669 11.17 4.48 -15.82
N PHE A 670 10.90 3.73 -16.90
CA PHE A 670 9.93 4.08 -17.92
C PHE A 670 8.54 4.34 -17.32
N VAL A 671 8.03 3.41 -16.50
CA VAL A 671 6.72 3.55 -15.84
C VAL A 671 6.72 4.71 -14.85
N ALA A 672 7.73 4.80 -13.97
CA ALA A 672 7.79 5.80 -12.92
C ALA A 672 7.85 7.23 -13.47
N ILE A 673 8.69 7.46 -14.48
CA ILE A 673 8.87 8.78 -15.07
C ILE A 673 7.60 9.19 -15.84
N LEU A 674 7.05 8.32 -16.69
CA LEU A 674 5.82 8.67 -17.45
C LEU A 674 4.61 8.89 -16.55
N HIS A 675 4.48 8.10 -15.47
CA HIS A 675 3.47 8.33 -14.45
C HIS A 675 3.65 9.69 -13.78
N ALA A 676 4.87 10.00 -13.35
CA ALA A 676 5.19 11.29 -12.73
C ALA A 676 4.90 12.48 -13.67
N LEU A 677 5.22 12.36 -14.96
CA LEU A 677 4.92 13.38 -15.96
C LEU A 677 3.41 13.60 -16.14
N SER A 678 2.60 12.53 -16.14
CA SER A 678 1.13 12.65 -16.16
C SER A 678 0.60 13.29 -14.88
N GLU A 679 1.11 12.89 -13.72
CA GLU A 679 0.74 13.48 -12.43
C GLU A 679 1.05 14.98 -12.38
N ILE A 680 2.20 15.41 -12.91
CA ILE A 680 2.57 16.82 -13.05
C ILE A 680 1.62 17.53 -14.01
N ALA A 681 1.41 16.98 -15.21
CA ALA A 681 0.55 17.54 -16.25
C ALA A 681 -0.88 17.81 -15.78
N GLU A 682 -1.38 16.99 -14.85
CA GLU A 682 -2.73 17.10 -14.32
C GLU A 682 -2.77 17.62 -12.88
N SER A 683 -1.62 17.94 -12.30
CA SER A 683 -1.46 18.38 -10.90
C SER A 683 -2.09 17.42 -9.87
N ARG A 684 -2.27 16.13 -10.21
CA ARG A 684 -2.93 15.14 -9.34
C ARG A 684 -2.10 14.79 -8.12
N TYR A 685 -0.77 14.87 -8.21
CA TYR A 685 0.15 14.64 -7.09
C TYR A 685 -0.17 15.54 -5.88
N GLN A 686 -0.80 16.70 -6.08
CA GLN A 686 -1.16 17.61 -4.99
C GLN A 686 -2.10 16.96 -3.96
N ASN A 687 -2.90 15.99 -4.41
CA ASN A 687 -3.83 15.23 -3.57
C ASN A 687 -3.12 14.17 -2.71
N MET A 688 -1.84 13.87 -2.99
CA MET A 688 -1.11 12.87 -2.22
C MET A 688 -0.79 13.40 -0.82
N PRO A 689 -0.97 12.58 0.23
CA PRO A 689 -0.66 12.99 1.58
C PRO A 689 0.85 13.03 1.79
N LEU A 690 1.35 14.17 2.26
CA LEU A 690 2.79 14.39 2.44
C LEU A 690 3.43 13.35 3.38
N ASN A 691 2.72 12.95 4.44
CA ASN A 691 3.23 11.98 5.41
C ASN A 691 3.38 10.55 4.86
N ALA A 692 2.73 10.20 3.75
CA ALA A 692 2.90 8.89 3.12
C ALA A 692 4.32 8.70 2.56
N TYR A 693 5.03 9.79 2.27
CA TYR A 693 6.44 9.73 1.86
C TYR A 693 7.31 9.01 2.90
N TYR A 694 7.07 9.25 4.19
CA TYR A 694 7.82 8.61 5.28
C TYR A 694 7.39 7.16 5.55
N ARG A 695 6.32 6.68 4.91
CA ARG A 695 5.92 5.25 4.96
C ARG A 695 6.69 4.40 3.95
N ILE A 696 7.33 5.03 2.96
CA ILE A 696 8.27 4.34 2.07
C ILE A 696 9.47 3.93 2.94
N PRO A 697 9.80 2.62 3.01
CA PRO A 697 10.86 2.14 3.87
C PRO A 697 12.20 2.72 3.41
N GLU A 698 13.08 3.07 4.34
CA GLU A 698 14.45 3.47 3.98
C GLU A 698 15.21 2.30 3.34
N ASN A 699 16.29 2.61 2.63
CA ASN A 699 17.23 1.60 2.19
C ASN A 699 18.00 1.03 3.39
N ASP A 700 18.24 -0.28 3.36
CA ASP A 700 19.18 -0.98 4.23
C ASP A 700 20.19 -1.73 3.36
N ARG A 701 21.38 -2.05 3.89
CA ARG A 701 22.44 -2.71 3.12
C ARG A 701 22.74 -4.09 3.68
N LYS A 702 21.80 -5.00 3.50
CA LYS A 702 21.84 -6.36 4.06
C LYS A 702 21.71 -7.48 3.04
N PHE A 703 22.04 -7.23 1.77
CA PHE A 703 21.91 -8.20 0.69
C PHE A 703 23.28 -8.67 0.20
N TYR A 704 23.49 -9.99 0.16
CA TYR A 704 24.66 -10.66 -0.43
C TYR A 704 24.33 -11.24 -1.81
N ASP A 705 25.36 -11.52 -2.61
CA ASP A 705 25.18 -12.24 -3.88
C ASP A 705 24.88 -13.72 -3.61
N LEU A 706 25.62 -14.33 -2.70
CA LEU A 706 25.37 -15.67 -2.16
C LEU A 706 25.42 -15.61 -0.63
N LEU A 707 24.45 -16.24 0.03
CA LEU A 707 24.41 -16.42 1.48
C LEU A 707 24.28 -17.90 1.81
N VAL A 708 25.38 -18.49 2.30
CA VAL A 708 25.38 -19.89 2.76
C VAL A 708 24.97 -19.90 4.23
N ARG A 709 23.90 -20.62 4.56
CA ARG A 709 23.32 -20.69 5.90
C ARG A 709 23.80 -21.92 6.67
N ASN A 710 23.94 -21.81 7.98
CA ASN A 710 24.07 -22.94 8.91
C ASN A 710 25.23 -23.94 8.63
N GLY A 711 26.27 -23.53 7.93
CA GLY A 711 27.40 -24.40 7.58
C GLY A 711 28.33 -24.64 8.76
N GLN A 712 28.88 -25.85 8.88
CA GLN A 712 29.87 -26.19 9.90
C GLN A 712 31.30 -25.90 9.43
N VAL A 713 31.94 -24.86 9.98
CA VAL A 713 33.33 -24.50 9.69
C VAL A 713 34.26 -25.05 10.77
N PHE A 714 35.36 -25.69 10.39
CA PHE A 714 36.35 -26.22 11.33
C PHE A 714 37.42 -25.18 11.66
N ARG A 715 37.60 -24.86 12.95
CA ARG A 715 38.64 -23.96 13.47
C ARG A 715 39.15 -24.46 14.83
N ASN A 716 40.47 -24.44 15.03
CA ASN A 716 41.12 -24.77 16.32
C ASN A 716 40.62 -26.08 16.97
N GLY A 717 40.43 -27.14 16.17
CA GLY A 717 40.02 -28.46 16.67
C GLY A 717 38.52 -28.64 16.92
N LYS A 718 37.66 -27.66 16.57
CA LYS A 718 36.21 -27.71 16.78
C LYS A 718 35.45 -27.24 15.54
N TYR A 719 34.22 -27.71 15.38
CA TYR A 719 33.27 -27.22 14.39
C TYR A 719 32.40 -26.11 15.00
N TYR A 720 32.14 -25.08 14.20
CA TYR A 720 31.24 -23.97 14.53
C TYR A 720 30.22 -23.82 13.42
N THR A 721 28.94 -23.73 13.79
CA THR A 721 27.86 -23.42 12.86
C THR A 721 27.79 -21.92 12.65
N MET A 722 27.83 -21.47 11.39
CA MET A 722 27.73 -20.06 11.03
C MET A 722 27.19 -19.90 9.60
N ASP A 723 26.76 -18.68 9.30
CA ASP A 723 26.45 -18.22 7.96
C ASP A 723 27.70 -17.62 7.30
N ILE A 724 27.76 -17.64 5.96
CA ILE A 724 28.83 -17.01 5.16
C ILE A 724 28.19 -16.12 4.09
N GLY A 725 28.45 -14.81 4.17
CA GLY A 725 27.99 -13.81 3.21
C GLY A 725 29.05 -13.54 2.15
N ILE A 726 28.67 -13.64 0.87
CA ILE A 726 29.58 -13.54 -0.27
C ILE A 726 29.12 -12.44 -1.22
N PHE A 727 30.03 -11.54 -1.55
CA PHE A 727 29.86 -10.60 -2.66
C PHE A 727 30.49 -11.16 -3.93
N ASN A 728 29.86 -10.86 -5.07
CA ASN A 728 30.41 -11.05 -6.40
C ASN A 728 30.55 -9.68 -7.08
N SER A 729 31.79 -9.20 -7.07
CA SER A 729 32.18 -7.91 -7.62
C SER A 729 32.62 -8.04 -9.06
N GLU A 730 32.29 -7.06 -9.86
CA GLU A 730 32.75 -6.98 -11.23
C GLU A 730 34.03 -6.15 -11.31
N ARG A 731 35.02 -6.65 -12.04
CA ARG A 731 36.36 -6.05 -12.21
C ARG A 731 36.61 -5.78 -13.68
N THR A 732 37.25 -4.66 -13.97
CA THR A 732 37.68 -4.30 -15.33
C THR A 732 39.19 -4.24 -15.41
N GLN A 733 39.78 -4.99 -16.35
CA GLN A 733 41.20 -4.99 -16.65
C GLN A 733 41.40 -4.91 -18.17
N GLU A 734 42.22 -3.97 -18.64
CA GLU A 734 42.52 -3.78 -20.08
C GLU A 734 41.28 -3.63 -21.00
N GLY A 735 40.17 -3.11 -20.45
CA GLY A 735 38.90 -2.93 -21.18
C GLY A 735 38.00 -4.17 -21.18
N GLU A 736 38.46 -5.29 -20.63
CA GLU A 736 37.66 -6.50 -20.43
C GLU A 736 37.13 -6.59 -19.01
N THR A 737 35.96 -7.22 -18.85
CA THR A 737 35.25 -7.28 -17.58
C THR A 737 35.07 -8.73 -17.12
N TYR A 738 35.31 -9.00 -15.84
CA TYR A 738 35.18 -10.33 -15.23
C TYR A 738 34.63 -10.23 -13.80
N HIS A 739 34.20 -11.37 -13.25
CA HIS A 739 33.63 -11.46 -11.91
C HIS A 739 34.65 -12.03 -10.92
N GLN A 740 34.68 -11.45 -9.72
CA GLN A 740 35.51 -11.93 -8.61
C GLN A 740 34.70 -11.87 -7.31
N SER A 741 34.62 -13.01 -6.65
CA SER A 741 33.96 -13.15 -5.36
C SER A 741 34.85 -12.76 -4.19
N SER A 742 34.22 -12.42 -3.07
CA SER A 742 34.87 -12.26 -1.78
C SER A 742 33.92 -12.65 -0.66
N ILE A 743 34.42 -13.42 0.30
CA ILE A 743 33.74 -13.64 1.59
C ILE A 743 33.82 -12.32 2.37
N ASP A 744 32.66 -11.69 2.56
CA ASP A 744 32.56 -10.37 3.20
C ASP A 744 32.38 -10.51 4.72
N ASP A 745 31.52 -11.44 5.15
CA ASP A 745 31.23 -11.68 6.56
C ASP A 745 30.96 -13.17 6.84
N MET A 746 31.20 -13.59 8.09
CA MET A 746 31.02 -14.95 8.57
C MET A 746 30.54 -14.91 10.03
N GLY A 747 29.42 -15.56 10.35
CA GLY A 747 28.87 -15.55 11.71
C GLY A 747 27.36 -15.62 11.76
N ASP A 748 26.75 -14.73 12.55
CA ASP A 748 25.29 -14.57 12.61
C ASP A 748 24.84 -13.56 11.54
N LEU A 749 24.39 -14.08 10.40
CA LEU A 749 23.82 -13.30 9.32
C LEU A 749 22.29 -13.49 9.23
N SER A 750 21.64 -13.86 10.34
CA SER A 750 20.19 -14.14 10.39
C SER A 750 19.29 -12.96 10.00
N THR A 751 19.83 -11.72 10.03
CA THR A 751 19.11 -10.51 9.59
C THR A 751 19.48 -10.04 8.18
N PHE A 752 20.36 -10.78 7.49
CA PHE A 752 20.80 -10.55 6.11
C PHE A 752 20.09 -11.49 5.15
N TYR A 753 20.21 -11.20 3.86
CA TYR A 753 19.54 -11.89 2.77
C TYR A 753 20.50 -12.13 1.62
N GLY A 754 20.22 -13.13 0.78
CA GLY A 754 20.98 -13.41 -0.44
C GLY A 754 20.14 -13.26 -1.72
N TYR A 755 20.79 -12.93 -2.84
CA TYR A 755 20.20 -13.19 -4.17
C TYR A 755 20.04 -14.69 -4.39
N GLU A 756 21.03 -15.45 -3.95
CA GLU A 756 21.00 -16.90 -3.81
C GLU A 756 21.24 -17.23 -2.32
N GLU A 757 20.41 -18.12 -1.75
CA GLU A 757 20.62 -18.66 -0.40
C GLU A 757 20.74 -20.17 -0.47
N LEU A 758 21.75 -20.72 0.20
CA LEU A 758 22.01 -22.16 0.28
C LEU A 758 22.02 -22.60 1.74
N ASP A 759 21.10 -23.47 2.14
CA ASP A 759 21.11 -24.04 3.49
C ASP A 759 22.09 -25.22 3.59
N ALA A 760 23.19 -25.01 4.31
CA ALA A 760 24.22 -25.99 4.59
C ALA A 760 24.05 -26.62 5.99
N GLY A 761 22.85 -26.60 6.56
CA GLY A 761 22.52 -27.19 7.85
C GLY A 761 22.97 -28.65 7.98
N GLY A 762 23.81 -28.93 8.98
CA GLY A 762 24.38 -30.27 9.22
C GLY A 762 25.44 -30.70 8.21
N MET A 763 25.87 -29.79 7.32
CA MET A 763 26.94 -30.01 6.35
C MET A 763 28.21 -29.27 6.79
N LYS A 764 29.37 -29.79 6.37
CA LYS A 764 30.68 -29.22 6.66
C LYS A 764 31.14 -28.35 5.51
N ILE A 765 31.64 -27.17 5.82
CA ILE A 765 32.34 -26.30 4.89
C ILE A 765 33.83 -26.61 5.01
N ILE A 766 34.40 -27.14 3.95
CA ILE A 766 35.79 -27.61 3.92
C ILE A 766 36.58 -26.86 2.84
N PRO A 767 37.86 -26.52 3.09
CA PRO A 767 38.73 -26.05 2.04
C PRO A 767 38.88 -27.16 0.99
N GLY A 768 38.87 -26.80 -0.29
CA GLY A 768 39.25 -27.74 -1.33
C GLY A 768 40.76 -27.90 -1.44
N GLU A 769 41.18 -28.88 -2.24
CA GLU A 769 42.58 -29.15 -2.55
C GLU A 769 42.95 -28.73 -3.98
N ILE A 770 44.25 -28.75 -4.28
CA ILE A 770 44.77 -28.52 -5.64
C ILE A 770 44.97 -29.87 -6.31
N TYR A 771 44.38 -30.07 -7.49
CA TYR A 771 44.64 -31.27 -8.30
C TYR A 771 46.14 -31.35 -8.64
N PRO A 772 46.87 -32.40 -8.22
CA PRO A 772 48.34 -32.38 -8.27
C PRO A 772 48.95 -32.28 -9.68
N PRO A 773 48.43 -32.96 -10.72
CA PRO A 773 48.96 -32.84 -12.08
C PRO A 773 48.75 -31.45 -12.68
N VAL A 774 49.76 -30.98 -13.43
CA VAL A 774 49.62 -29.81 -14.29
C VAL A 774 48.78 -30.17 -15.51
N VAL A 775 47.71 -29.43 -15.76
CA VAL A 775 46.79 -29.62 -16.89
C VAL A 775 46.91 -28.47 -17.89
N GLU A 776 46.57 -28.73 -19.14
CA GLU A 776 46.40 -27.68 -20.15
C GLU A 776 45.02 -27.03 -19.98
N VAL A 777 44.90 -25.71 -20.18
CA VAL A 777 43.63 -24.96 -19.96
C VAL A 777 42.49 -25.52 -20.82
N SER A 778 42.78 -25.94 -22.05
CA SER A 778 41.81 -26.56 -22.96
C SER A 778 41.25 -27.90 -22.47
N ALA A 779 41.89 -28.51 -21.47
CA ALA A 779 41.48 -29.77 -20.87
C ALA A 779 40.47 -29.57 -19.72
N ILE A 780 40.21 -28.33 -19.29
CA ILE A 780 39.28 -27.98 -18.20
C ILE A 780 37.87 -27.85 -18.79
N THR A 781 37.20 -29.00 -18.96
CA THR A 781 35.78 -29.05 -19.35
C THR A 781 34.88 -29.03 -18.11
N GLU A 782 33.60 -28.68 -18.27
CA GLU A 782 32.58 -28.77 -17.21
C GLU A 782 32.52 -30.17 -16.58
N GLU A 783 32.59 -31.22 -17.39
CA GLU A 783 32.57 -32.61 -16.94
C GLU A 783 33.80 -32.95 -16.08
N ARG A 784 35.01 -32.59 -16.54
CA ARG A 784 36.25 -32.85 -15.77
C ARG A 784 36.34 -31.99 -14.52
N ALA A 785 35.89 -30.75 -14.58
CA ALA A 785 35.80 -29.90 -13.40
C ALA A 785 34.85 -30.50 -12.36
N ARG A 786 33.68 -30.99 -12.79
CA ARG A 786 32.75 -31.70 -11.90
C ARG A 786 33.39 -32.94 -11.25
N GLU A 787 34.11 -33.76 -12.02
CA GLU A 787 34.86 -34.91 -11.47
C GLU A 787 35.89 -34.49 -10.41
N TRP A 788 36.65 -33.42 -10.69
CA TRP A 788 37.63 -32.88 -9.75
C TRP A 788 36.99 -32.33 -8.48
N LEU A 789 35.90 -31.57 -8.61
CA LEU A 789 35.16 -31.02 -7.47
C LEU A 789 34.57 -32.14 -6.59
N GLN A 790 34.00 -33.19 -7.20
CA GLN A 790 33.52 -34.37 -6.48
C GLN A 790 34.65 -35.11 -5.74
N ALA A 791 35.86 -35.11 -6.30
CA ALA A 791 37.04 -35.70 -5.68
C ALA A 791 37.71 -34.80 -4.62
N GLY A 792 37.19 -33.60 -4.36
CA GLY A 792 37.71 -32.70 -3.32
C GLY A 792 38.62 -31.57 -3.82
N TYR A 793 38.84 -31.45 -5.13
CA TYR A 793 39.73 -30.43 -5.70
C TYR A 793 38.94 -29.20 -6.15
N THR A 794 39.24 -28.03 -5.57
CA THR A 794 38.64 -26.74 -5.99
C THR A 794 39.56 -25.94 -6.91
N ALA A 795 40.81 -26.39 -7.10
CA ALA A 795 41.75 -25.73 -8.00
C ALA A 795 42.57 -26.72 -8.84
N VAL A 796 42.99 -26.30 -10.03
CA VAL A 796 43.90 -27.05 -10.90
C VAL A 796 45.14 -26.25 -11.29
N LYS A 797 46.27 -26.94 -11.44
CA LYS A 797 47.53 -26.32 -11.86
C LYS A 797 47.61 -26.17 -13.36
N VAL A 798 48.00 -24.99 -13.83
CA VAL A 798 48.27 -24.72 -15.25
C VAL A 798 49.69 -24.20 -15.44
N LYS A 799 50.30 -24.47 -16.60
CA LYS A 799 51.64 -23.96 -16.94
C LYS A 799 51.65 -22.45 -17.09
N GLN A 800 50.61 -21.92 -17.71
CA GLN A 800 50.41 -20.50 -17.94
C GLN A 800 48.98 -20.15 -17.53
N ILE A 801 48.84 -19.20 -16.62
CA ILE A 801 47.53 -18.68 -16.23
C ILE A 801 46.98 -17.91 -17.44
N PRO A 802 45.79 -18.28 -17.96
CA PRO A 802 45.09 -17.47 -18.95
C PRO A 802 44.70 -16.12 -18.35
N ASP A 803 44.23 -15.19 -19.17
CA ASP A 803 43.74 -13.91 -18.65
C ASP A 803 42.60 -14.10 -17.62
N ALA A 804 42.37 -13.06 -16.81
CA ALA A 804 41.41 -13.09 -15.71
C ALA A 804 39.97 -13.38 -16.17
N LYS A 805 39.64 -13.02 -17.43
CA LYS A 805 38.30 -13.24 -18.00
C LYS A 805 38.08 -14.72 -18.30
N ILE A 806 39.02 -15.38 -18.99
CA ILE A 806 38.94 -16.83 -19.20
C ILE A 806 38.90 -17.53 -17.84
N SER A 807 39.79 -17.13 -16.93
CA SER A 807 39.87 -17.70 -15.57
C SER A 807 38.53 -17.63 -14.83
N ALA A 808 37.85 -16.49 -14.86
CA ALA A 808 36.57 -16.28 -14.18
C ALA A 808 35.40 -17.08 -14.78
N THR A 809 35.54 -17.59 -16.01
CA THR A 809 34.52 -18.43 -16.66
C THR A 809 34.69 -19.92 -16.39
N LEU A 810 35.84 -20.35 -15.86
CA LEU A 810 36.10 -21.76 -15.63
C LEU A 810 35.29 -22.28 -14.43
N PRO A 811 34.75 -23.50 -14.52
CA PRO A 811 33.98 -24.14 -13.43
C PRO A 811 34.85 -24.61 -12.25
N ILE A 812 36.13 -24.26 -12.22
CA ILE A 812 37.10 -24.60 -11.17
C ILE A 812 38.17 -23.50 -11.11
N SER A 813 38.73 -23.22 -9.93
CA SER A 813 39.82 -22.24 -9.81
C SER A 813 41.08 -22.74 -10.50
N ILE A 814 41.92 -21.81 -10.95
CA ILE A 814 43.22 -22.13 -11.57
C ILE A 814 44.35 -21.47 -10.81
N VAL A 815 45.48 -22.18 -10.72
CA VAL A 815 46.66 -21.72 -9.98
C VAL A 815 47.95 -21.97 -10.77
N PRO A 816 49.03 -21.21 -10.53
CA PRO A 816 50.33 -21.48 -11.17
C PRO A 816 50.86 -22.87 -10.78
N ALA A 817 51.64 -23.49 -11.65
CA ALA A 817 52.23 -24.82 -11.40
C ALA A 817 53.05 -24.92 -10.10
N ALA A 818 53.61 -23.80 -9.63
CA ALA A 818 54.41 -23.72 -8.39
C ALA A 818 53.57 -23.55 -7.11
N GLN A 819 52.25 -23.39 -7.21
CA GLN A 819 51.39 -23.22 -6.05
C GLN A 819 50.95 -24.59 -5.51
N ASP A 820 51.26 -24.85 -4.23
CA ASP A 820 50.96 -26.13 -3.57
C ASP A 820 49.96 -26.00 -2.42
N ILE A 821 49.53 -24.79 -2.06
CA ILE A 821 48.65 -24.51 -0.93
C ILE A 821 47.51 -23.59 -1.38
N LEU A 822 46.29 -23.91 -0.94
CA LEU A 822 45.14 -23.01 -1.01
C LEU A 822 44.94 -22.33 0.33
N VAL A 823 44.50 -21.08 0.27
CA VAL A 823 44.06 -20.36 1.47
C VAL A 823 42.69 -20.91 1.86
N ALA A 824 42.51 -21.23 3.14
CA ALA A 824 41.21 -21.66 3.64
C ALA A 824 40.16 -20.55 3.46
N PRO A 825 38.87 -20.89 3.28
CA PRO A 825 37.82 -19.89 3.19
C PRO A 825 37.78 -19.06 4.48
N ASP A 826 37.98 -17.76 4.36
CA ASP A 826 38.01 -16.78 5.44
C ASP A 826 37.71 -15.37 4.88
N LEU A 827 37.53 -14.40 5.78
CA LEU A 827 37.20 -13.01 5.43
C LEU A 827 38.20 -12.42 4.42
N GLY A 828 37.65 -11.76 3.39
CA GLY A 828 38.40 -11.13 2.31
C GLY A 828 38.98 -12.10 1.28
N GLN A 829 38.88 -13.41 1.48
CA GLN A 829 39.31 -14.40 0.50
C GLN A 829 38.24 -14.62 -0.57
N GLU A 830 38.68 -15.09 -1.74
CA GLU A 830 37.77 -15.53 -2.80
C GLU A 830 36.97 -16.75 -2.33
N ALA A 831 35.69 -16.81 -2.68
CA ALA A 831 34.80 -17.88 -2.24
C ALA A 831 35.02 -19.15 -3.07
N ASN A 832 36.01 -19.94 -2.67
CA ASN A 832 36.39 -21.23 -3.24
C ASN A 832 36.44 -22.31 -2.16
N PHE A 833 35.36 -23.09 -2.00
CA PHE A 833 35.26 -24.12 -0.96
C PHE A 833 34.22 -25.20 -1.32
N LEU A 834 34.23 -26.29 -0.56
CA LEU A 834 33.30 -27.41 -0.73
C LEU A 834 32.35 -27.50 0.47
N ILE A 835 31.15 -28.02 0.21
CA ILE A 835 30.13 -28.27 1.23
C ILE A 835 29.80 -29.76 1.20
N SER A 836 30.08 -30.48 2.29
CA SER A 836 29.95 -31.93 2.37
C SER A 836 28.97 -32.40 3.44
N LYS A 837 28.23 -33.47 3.14
CA LYS A 837 27.36 -34.17 4.08
C LYS A 837 27.98 -35.55 4.35
N GLY A 838 28.60 -35.71 5.52
CA GLY A 838 29.46 -36.86 5.78
C GLY A 838 30.71 -36.80 4.88
N ASP A 839 30.98 -37.90 4.17
CA ASP A 839 32.13 -38.01 3.25
C ASP A 839 31.76 -37.64 1.80
N VAL A 840 30.52 -37.23 1.55
CA VAL A 840 30.04 -36.86 0.21
C VAL A 840 30.03 -35.36 0.03
N VAL A 841 30.76 -34.85 -0.97
CA VAL A 841 30.72 -33.45 -1.38
C VAL A 841 29.41 -33.20 -2.13
N ARG A 842 28.51 -32.38 -1.57
CA ARG A 842 27.21 -32.08 -2.17
C ARG A 842 27.26 -30.87 -3.09
N TYR A 843 27.92 -29.82 -2.63
CA TYR A 843 28.07 -28.57 -3.37
C TYR A 843 29.53 -28.15 -3.42
N ALA A 844 29.91 -27.47 -4.49
CA ALA A 844 31.10 -26.63 -4.53
C ALA A 844 30.68 -25.17 -4.68
N VAL A 845 31.37 -24.27 -3.98
CA VAL A 845 31.30 -22.83 -4.22
C VAL A 845 32.60 -22.45 -4.90
N ILE A 846 32.55 -22.06 -6.17
CA ILE A 846 33.72 -21.64 -6.96
C ILE A 846 33.50 -20.23 -7.46
N ASN A 847 34.40 -19.32 -7.12
CA ASN A 847 34.31 -17.89 -7.35
C ASN A 847 32.91 -17.33 -6.97
N GLY A 848 32.38 -17.80 -5.83
CA GLY A 848 31.06 -17.41 -5.30
C GLY A 848 29.86 -17.99 -6.03
N ARG A 849 30.05 -18.87 -7.02
CA ARG A 849 28.98 -19.61 -7.72
C ARG A 849 28.77 -20.98 -7.09
N VAL A 850 27.52 -21.33 -6.79
CA VAL A 850 27.16 -22.67 -6.33
C VAL A 850 27.12 -23.64 -7.51
N ILE A 851 27.76 -24.80 -7.33
CA ILE A 851 27.77 -25.93 -8.25
C ILE A 851 27.25 -27.13 -7.48
N GLU A 852 26.07 -27.61 -7.83
CA GLU A 852 25.50 -28.85 -7.28
C GLU A 852 26.16 -30.06 -7.95
N LEU A 853 26.68 -30.99 -7.14
CA LEU A 853 27.50 -32.12 -7.60
C LEU A 853 26.78 -33.47 -7.52
N PHE A 854 25.68 -33.56 -6.76
CA PHE A 854 24.82 -34.74 -6.67
C PHE A 854 23.36 -34.32 -6.48
N ASP A 855 22.50 -34.68 -7.42
CA ASP A 855 21.05 -34.57 -7.28
C ASP A 855 20.54 -35.54 -6.19
N GLU A 856 19.45 -35.21 -5.51
CA GLU A 856 18.77 -36.12 -4.56
C GLU A 856 18.13 -37.34 -5.23
#